data_AF-A0A7J8QJV1-F1
#
_entry.id   AF-A0A7J8QJV1-F1
#
_cell.length_a   1.000
_cell.length_b   1.000
_cell.length_c   1.000
_cell.angle_alpha   90.00
_cell.angle_beta   90.00
_cell.angle_gamma   90.00
#
_symmetry.space_group_name_H-M   'P 1'
#
loop_
_entity.id
_entity.type
_entity.pdbx_description
1 polymer ?
#
loop_
_entity_poly.entity_id
_entity_poly.type
_entity_poly.pdbx_seq_one_letter_code
_entity_poly.pdbx_strand_id
1 'polypeptide(L)'
;MFVDLILEFQRLVPVIVAFIDRLLGCQKHLWLGERLLQTIDANLHPRVAIDYRLVSYFPIFDRIAENQTIPPRRLLELLTKFMAFLVEKHGPDTGVKSWSRGSKVLGICRTMLTHHQSSRLFLGLSRLLAFTCLYFPDLEVRDHARIYLRMLICVPGVKLRGMLNLGEQLLGISPSSHSGSFFNVPSPRHSQDPKKLKNIASYIHLERMIPLLVKQAWSLSLLPLRVGSNKMDFSGGFRDGEASTDERELDANIQVETVLDGQVTDKPQAPLYVMDSKVSEILAILRRHFSYIPDFRHMPGLRVKIPCYLRFDAESFNNVWGDESPKSGLHGVDALPAIYATVLKFSSLAPYGSIPTCHIPFLLGQPPTSGDFRDENVSLDIVATLDGDGGREEDIYKAPAMIELEPREPTPGMVDVFIETNGEDGQIITGQLQSITVGIEDLFLKAIAPPDIREDVLPDYYSDLFNALWDACGTTSNTGREIFPLKSGKGFAAIHGTRSVKLLEIPPYALIRATEHYLAPFVVSVSGDRLIDMVKDNGIIRDVVWQDEASGHLLEAPTSVAEPDSMPLYLTLVENEEEQESQLNIGKRSIGCIHVLIFLPPMFHLLLQMEVSDASTLVRIRTDHWPCLAYIDDYLEALFLS
;
A
#
# COMPACT_ATOMS: atom_id res chain seq x y z
N MET A 1 31.11 -20.95 42.68
CA MET A 1 32.46 -21.56 42.67
C MET A 1 33.13 -21.47 41.29
N PHE A 2 32.70 -22.22 40.26
CA PHE A 2 33.37 -22.13 38.93
C PHE A 2 33.31 -20.73 38.32
N VAL A 3 32.16 -20.05 38.36
CA VAL A 3 32.03 -18.67 37.85
C VAL A 3 32.96 -17.70 38.61
N ASP A 4 33.04 -17.83 39.93
CA ASP A 4 33.93 -17.01 40.77
C ASP A 4 35.41 -17.25 40.43
N LEU A 5 35.80 -18.51 40.24
CA LEU A 5 37.16 -18.91 39.85
C LEU A 5 37.57 -18.35 38.48
N ILE A 6 36.66 -18.27 37.51
CA ILE A 6 36.96 -17.73 36.17
C ILE A 6 37.01 -16.19 36.19
N LEU A 7 36.22 -15.55 37.06
CA LEU A 7 36.27 -14.10 37.26
C LEU A 7 37.62 -13.68 37.88
N GLU A 8 38.15 -14.47 38.82
CA GLU A 8 39.45 -14.22 39.45
C GLU A 8 40.64 -14.66 38.58
N PHE A 9 40.55 -15.83 37.94
CA PHE A 9 41.65 -16.44 37.18
C PHE A 9 41.26 -16.76 35.74
N GLN A 10 41.37 -15.77 34.86
CA GLN A 10 41.02 -15.90 33.42
C GLN A 10 41.79 -17.02 32.69
N ARG A 11 42.98 -17.40 33.17
CA ARG A 11 43.77 -18.51 32.60
C ARG A 11 43.11 -19.88 32.78
N LEU A 12 42.11 -20.01 33.65
CA LEU A 12 41.36 -21.25 33.86
C LEU A 12 40.25 -21.46 32.82
N VAL A 13 39.90 -20.45 32.01
CA VAL A 13 38.84 -20.56 31.00
C VAL A 13 39.03 -21.78 30.08
N PRO A 14 40.21 -22.02 29.45
CA PRO A 14 40.37 -23.15 28.53
C PRO A 14 40.25 -24.51 29.23
N VAL A 15 40.66 -24.59 30.51
CA VAL A 15 40.57 -25.83 31.30
C VAL A 15 39.11 -26.17 31.57
N ILE A 16 38.30 -25.15 31.88
CA ILE A 16 36.88 -25.33 32.15
C ILE A 16 36.11 -25.66 30.88
N VAL A 17 36.46 -25.04 29.75
CA VAL A 17 35.90 -25.41 28.44
C VAL A 17 36.23 -26.87 28.09
N ALA A 18 37.50 -27.29 28.23
CA ALA A 18 37.87 -28.69 27.99
C ALA A 18 37.16 -29.68 28.92
N PHE A 19 36.86 -29.27 30.15
CA PHE A 19 36.06 -30.05 31.09
C PHE A 19 34.60 -30.16 30.63
N ILE A 20 33.99 -29.06 30.20
CA ILE A 20 32.63 -29.05 29.64
C ILE A 20 32.55 -29.93 28.38
N ASP A 21 33.53 -29.82 27.48
CA ASP A 21 33.58 -30.60 26.23
C ASP A 21 33.61 -32.11 26.49
N ARG A 22 34.35 -32.53 27.52
CA ARG A 22 34.37 -33.94 27.96
C ARG A 22 33.03 -34.40 28.51
N LEU A 23 32.29 -33.54 29.20
CA LEU A 23 30.95 -33.85 29.71
C LEU A 23 29.95 -33.93 28.57
N LEU A 24 29.98 -32.99 27.63
CA LEU A 24 29.11 -32.98 26.44
C LEU A 24 29.39 -34.17 25.51
N GLY A 25 30.65 -34.60 25.38
CA GLY A 25 31.02 -35.78 24.60
C GLY A 25 30.60 -37.12 25.22
N CYS A 26 30.14 -37.13 26.48
CA CYS A 26 29.74 -38.34 27.19
C CYS A 26 28.21 -38.42 27.31
N GLN A 27 27.58 -39.38 26.62
CA GLN A 27 26.12 -39.57 26.62
C GLN A 27 25.50 -39.64 28.03
N LYS A 28 26.21 -40.23 29.01
CA LYS A 28 25.74 -40.33 30.40
C LYS A 28 25.79 -39.01 31.18
N HIS A 29 26.67 -38.08 30.78
CA HIS A 29 26.93 -36.83 31.48
C HIS A 29 26.56 -35.58 30.67
N LEU A 30 25.96 -35.75 29.48
CA LEU A 30 25.51 -34.69 28.59
C LEU A 30 24.63 -33.68 29.34
N TRP A 31 23.63 -34.16 30.10
CA TRP A 31 22.75 -33.33 30.91
C TRP A 31 23.51 -32.47 31.94
N LEU A 32 24.55 -33.03 32.57
CA LEU A 32 25.38 -32.28 33.52
C LEU A 32 26.19 -31.18 32.81
N GLY A 33 26.73 -31.47 31.63
CA GLY A 33 27.42 -30.50 30.79
C GLY A 33 26.51 -29.34 30.36
N GLU A 34 25.29 -29.64 29.88
CA GLU A 34 24.28 -28.64 29.50
C GLU A 34 23.84 -27.80 30.70
N ARG A 35 23.56 -28.44 31.84
CA ARG A 35 23.16 -27.75 33.07
C ARG A 35 24.26 -26.84 33.60
N LEU A 36 25.52 -27.28 33.50
CA LEU A 36 26.68 -26.47 33.87
C LEU A 36 26.82 -25.24 32.97
N LEU A 37 26.67 -25.40 31.65
CA LEU A 37 26.67 -24.28 30.69
C LEU A 37 25.53 -23.29 30.95
N GLN A 38 24.31 -23.77 31.20
CA GLN A 38 23.16 -22.93 31.57
C GLN A 38 23.43 -22.12 32.86
N THR A 39 24.06 -22.76 33.84
CA THR A 39 24.42 -22.11 35.11
C THR A 39 25.51 -21.06 34.91
N ILE A 40 26.48 -21.33 34.03
CA ILE A 40 27.52 -20.37 33.67
C ILE A 40 26.90 -19.18 32.93
N ASP A 41 26.05 -19.39 31.91
CA ASP A 41 25.36 -18.30 31.20
C ASP A 41 24.61 -17.38 32.17
N ALA A 42 23.79 -17.96 33.06
CA ALA A 42 22.96 -17.19 33.99
C ALA A 42 23.76 -16.35 34.99
N ASN A 43 24.91 -16.86 35.47
CA ASN A 43 25.68 -16.21 36.54
C ASN A 43 26.89 -15.39 36.03
N LEU A 44 27.41 -15.70 34.85
CA LEU A 44 28.56 -15.00 34.27
C LEU A 44 28.12 -13.69 33.59
N HIS A 45 27.02 -13.72 32.82
CA HIS A 45 26.53 -12.56 32.07
C HIS A 45 26.39 -11.26 32.90
N PRO A 46 25.75 -11.25 34.09
CA PRO A 46 25.57 -10.02 34.86
C PRO A 46 26.85 -9.53 35.58
N ARG A 47 27.89 -10.36 35.70
CA ARG A 47 29.08 -10.07 36.53
C ARG A 47 30.33 -9.71 35.74
N VAL A 48 30.30 -9.88 34.42
CA VAL A 48 31.47 -9.61 33.57
C VAL A 48 31.52 -8.14 33.16
N ALA A 49 32.67 -7.50 33.39
CA ALA A 49 32.93 -6.15 32.93
C ALA A 49 33.14 -6.12 31.40
N ILE A 50 32.55 -5.12 30.75
CA ILE A 50 32.71 -4.89 29.29
C ILE A 50 34.02 -4.13 29.07
N ASP A 51 35.11 -4.88 28.94
CA ASP A 51 36.44 -4.33 28.74
C ASP A 51 37.27 -5.16 27.74
N TYR A 52 38.55 -4.81 27.58
CA TYR A 52 39.41 -5.54 26.68
C TYR A 52 39.72 -6.99 27.13
N ARG A 53 39.37 -7.41 28.36
CA ARG A 53 39.61 -8.76 28.90
C ARG A 53 38.44 -9.70 28.64
N LEU A 54 37.30 -9.21 28.16
CA LEU A 54 36.14 -10.03 27.78
C LEU A 54 36.50 -11.17 26.80
N VAL A 55 37.49 -10.94 25.94
CA VAL A 55 37.99 -11.93 24.95
C VAL A 55 38.44 -13.24 25.60
N SER A 56 38.91 -13.20 26.86
CA SER A 56 39.31 -14.39 27.61
C SER A 56 38.13 -15.38 27.79
N TYR A 57 36.90 -14.89 27.81
CA TYR A 57 35.68 -15.68 28.01
C TYR A 57 35.04 -16.15 26.69
N PHE A 58 35.54 -15.72 25.53
CA PHE A 58 34.98 -16.08 24.23
C PHE A 58 34.90 -17.59 23.97
N PRO A 59 35.85 -18.43 24.41
CA PRO A 59 35.69 -19.89 24.29
C PRO A 59 34.46 -20.44 25.02
N ILE A 60 34.05 -19.82 26.14
CA ILE A 60 32.81 -20.20 26.85
C ILE A 60 31.60 -19.69 26.06
N PHE A 61 31.66 -18.47 25.54
CA PHE A 61 30.57 -17.90 24.73
C PHE A 61 30.33 -18.68 23.45
N ASP A 62 31.38 -19.21 22.82
CA ASP A 62 31.28 -20.07 21.64
C ASP A 62 30.54 -21.37 21.99
N ARG A 63 30.87 -22.02 23.12
CA ARG A 63 30.12 -23.19 23.61
C ARG A 63 28.68 -22.88 24.00
N ILE A 64 28.40 -21.68 24.50
CA ILE A 64 27.01 -21.23 24.73
C ILE A 64 26.27 -21.04 23.41
N ALA A 65 26.95 -20.49 22.39
CA ALA A 65 26.41 -20.27 21.05
C ALA A 65 26.22 -21.56 20.22
N GLU A 66 26.90 -22.66 20.57
CA GLU A 66 26.67 -23.99 19.99
C GLU A 66 25.43 -24.68 20.60
N ASN A 67 25.02 -24.29 21.81
CA ASN A 67 24.03 -25.01 22.59
C ASN A 67 22.59 -24.52 22.33
N GLN A 68 21.81 -25.34 21.61
CA GLN A 68 20.42 -25.03 21.26
C GLN A 68 19.46 -24.89 22.46
N THR A 69 19.79 -25.46 23.62
CA THR A 69 18.91 -25.37 24.81
C THR A 69 18.98 -23.99 25.47
N ILE A 70 20.09 -23.27 25.31
CA ILE A 70 20.31 -21.99 25.96
C ILE A 70 19.75 -20.86 25.09
N PRO A 71 18.96 -19.92 25.65
CA PRO A 71 18.48 -18.76 24.90
C PRO A 71 19.64 -17.83 24.54
N PRO A 72 19.88 -17.56 23.23
CA PRO A 72 21.01 -16.74 22.79
C PRO A 72 20.83 -15.25 23.12
N ARG A 73 19.63 -14.82 23.57
CA ARG A 73 19.28 -13.43 23.85
C ARG A 73 20.29 -12.72 24.75
N ARG A 74 20.64 -13.31 25.90
CA ARG A 74 21.58 -12.69 26.86
C ARG A 74 22.96 -12.52 26.23
N LEU A 75 23.45 -13.56 25.54
CA LEU A 75 24.74 -13.49 24.87
C LEU A 75 24.73 -12.44 23.75
N LEU A 76 23.67 -12.34 22.96
CA LEU A 76 23.51 -11.30 21.93
C LEU A 76 23.49 -9.89 22.51
N GLU A 77 22.81 -9.67 23.65
CA GLU A 77 22.82 -8.38 24.35
C GLU A 77 24.22 -8.01 24.86
N LEU A 78 24.98 -8.98 25.39
CA LEU A 78 26.37 -8.79 25.82
C LEU A 78 27.26 -8.39 24.64
N LEU A 79 27.19 -9.16 23.55
CA LEU A 79 27.99 -8.94 22.35
C LEU A 79 27.65 -7.59 21.69
N THR A 80 26.38 -7.19 21.70
CA THR A 80 25.95 -5.88 21.19
C THR A 80 26.58 -4.74 22.00
N LYS A 81 26.51 -4.81 23.33
CA LYS A 81 27.16 -3.81 24.21
C LYS A 81 28.68 -3.79 24.02
N PHE A 82 29.30 -4.95 23.83
CA PHE A 82 30.73 -5.05 23.57
C PHE A 82 31.12 -4.45 22.21
N MET A 83 30.32 -4.67 21.16
CA MET A 83 30.54 -4.03 19.86
C MET A 83 30.46 -2.51 19.97
N ALA A 84 29.48 -1.97 20.71
CA ALA A 84 29.39 -0.53 20.97
C ALA A 84 30.63 0.00 21.71
N PHE A 85 31.11 -0.70 22.73
CA PHE A 85 32.35 -0.36 23.43
C PHE A 85 33.57 -0.34 22.49
N LEU A 86 33.68 -1.30 21.55
CA LEU A 86 34.79 -1.34 20.58
C LEU A 86 34.77 -0.14 19.61
N VAL A 87 33.57 0.35 19.25
CA VAL A 87 33.39 1.55 18.43
C VAL A 87 33.81 2.79 19.22
N GLU A 88 33.35 2.94 20.46
CA GLU A 88 33.68 4.10 21.31
C GLU A 88 35.17 4.20 21.65
N LYS A 89 35.86 3.07 21.86
CA LYS A 89 37.29 3.03 22.20
C LYS A 89 38.21 2.91 20.98
N HIS A 90 37.66 3.04 19.78
CA HIS A 90 38.45 3.02 18.57
C HIS A 90 39.30 4.28 18.44
N GLY A 91 40.61 4.09 18.22
CA GLY A 91 41.59 5.14 18.03
C GLY A 91 42.77 4.62 17.21
N PRO A 92 43.75 5.49 16.87
CA PRO A 92 44.85 5.15 15.96
C PRO A 92 45.66 3.93 16.41
N ASP A 93 45.86 3.75 17.72
CA ASP A 93 46.65 2.64 18.28
C ASP A 93 45.82 1.39 18.65
N THR A 94 44.48 1.50 18.66
CA THR A 94 43.57 0.42 19.06
C THR A 94 42.90 -0.27 17.88
N GLY A 95 43.10 0.22 16.64
CA GLY A 95 42.47 -0.30 15.42
C GLY A 95 42.60 -1.82 15.25
N VAL A 96 43.84 -2.35 15.31
CA VAL A 96 44.10 -3.80 15.17
C VAL A 96 43.43 -4.62 16.29
N LYS A 97 43.38 -4.08 17.51
CA LYS A 97 42.71 -4.73 18.63
C LYS A 97 41.19 -4.73 18.40
N SER A 98 40.59 -3.62 18.01
CA SER A 98 39.15 -3.53 17.75
C SER A 98 38.74 -4.43 16.57
N TRP A 99 39.49 -4.44 15.47
CA TRP A 99 39.29 -5.35 14.34
C TRP A 99 39.28 -6.81 14.78
N SER A 100 40.37 -7.30 15.39
CA SER A 100 40.49 -8.71 15.79
C SER A 100 39.39 -9.16 16.76
N ARG A 101 38.89 -8.25 17.59
CA ARG A 101 37.79 -8.51 18.53
C ARG A 101 36.44 -8.51 17.84
N GLY A 102 36.18 -7.55 16.96
CA GLY A 102 34.99 -7.50 16.13
C GLY A 102 34.86 -8.77 15.29
N SER A 103 35.95 -9.20 14.63
CA SER A 103 35.98 -10.44 13.85
C SER A 103 35.67 -11.67 14.70
N LYS A 104 36.15 -11.73 15.95
CA LYS A 104 35.80 -12.82 16.87
C LYS A 104 34.34 -12.80 17.30
N VAL A 105 33.74 -11.62 17.51
CA VAL A 105 32.30 -11.51 17.78
C VAL A 105 31.50 -12.04 16.60
N LEU A 106 31.89 -11.69 15.37
CA LEU A 106 31.28 -12.23 14.16
C LEU A 106 31.46 -13.75 14.02
N GLY A 107 32.59 -14.29 14.50
CA GLY A 107 32.79 -15.74 14.63
C GLY A 107 31.73 -16.40 15.52
N ILE A 108 31.46 -15.83 16.70
CA ILE A 108 30.40 -16.32 17.59
C ILE A 108 29.01 -16.18 16.94
N CYS A 109 28.76 -15.08 16.22
CA CYS A 109 27.54 -14.92 15.43
C CYS A 109 27.38 -16.00 14.36
N ARG A 110 28.47 -16.39 13.68
CA ARG A 110 28.47 -17.51 12.73
C ARG A 110 28.14 -18.83 13.45
N THR A 111 28.75 -19.11 14.59
CA THR A 111 28.44 -20.31 15.40
C THR A 111 26.95 -20.35 15.75
N MET A 112 26.36 -19.24 16.20
CA MET A 112 24.93 -19.16 16.47
C MET A 112 24.09 -19.49 15.23
N LEU A 113 24.40 -18.85 14.10
CA LEU A 113 23.71 -19.07 12.81
C LEU A 113 23.77 -20.53 12.34
N THR A 114 24.86 -21.23 12.64
CA THR A 114 25.02 -22.66 12.32
C THR A 114 24.21 -23.56 13.24
N HIS A 115 24.12 -23.25 14.54
CA HIS A 115 23.58 -24.19 15.53
C HIS A 115 22.13 -23.91 15.93
N HIS A 116 21.70 -22.65 15.99
CA HIS A 116 20.35 -22.27 16.41
C HIS A 116 19.37 -22.16 15.23
N GLN A 117 18.09 -22.02 15.56
CA GLN A 117 17.01 -21.70 14.62
C GLN A 117 17.06 -20.20 14.29
N SER A 118 16.93 -19.85 13.01
CA SER A 118 17.09 -18.47 12.53
C SER A 118 16.05 -17.52 13.11
N SER A 119 14.80 -17.97 13.25
CA SER A 119 13.72 -17.17 13.86
C SER A 119 14.06 -16.72 15.28
N ARG A 120 14.64 -17.62 16.10
CA ARG A 120 15.05 -17.35 17.49
C ARG A 120 16.20 -16.34 17.58
N LEU A 121 17.09 -16.32 16.60
CA LEU A 121 18.20 -15.37 16.57
C LEU A 121 17.80 -14.01 16.01
N PHE A 122 16.76 -13.96 15.18
CA PHE A 122 16.48 -12.85 14.27
C PHE A 122 16.53 -11.50 14.97
N LEU A 123 15.77 -11.31 16.05
CA LEU A 123 15.65 -10.00 16.70
C LEU A 123 16.98 -9.49 17.27
N GLY A 124 17.67 -10.30 18.08
CA GLY A 124 18.92 -9.89 18.73
C GLY A 124 20.08 -9.82 17.75
N LEU A 125 20.18 -10.78 16.84
CA LEU A 125 21.29 -10.88 15.89
C LEU A 125 21.18 -9.84 14.78
N SER A 126 19.98 -9.56 14.26
CA SER A 126 19.78 -8.50 13.27
C SER A 126 20.17 -7.13 13.82
N ARG A 127 19.80 -6.81 15.07
CA ARG A 127 20.19 -5.57 15.75
C ARG A 127 21.70 -5.45 15.89
N LEU A 128 22.38 -6.50 16.36
CA LEU A 128 23.83 -6.55 16.49
C LEU A 128 24.54 -6.34 15.14
N LEU A 129 24.12 -7.09 14.12
CA LEU A 129 24.73 -7.05 12.79
C LEU A 129 24.45 -5.70 12.10
N ALA A 130 23.23 -5.16 12.20
CA ALA A 130 22.88 -3.85 11.66
C ALA A 130 23.68 -2.73 12.32
N PHE A 131 23.79 -2.75 13.66
CA PHE A 131 24.66 -1.82 14.39
C PHE A 131 26.10 -1.89 13.88
N THR A 132 26.63 -3.11 13.73
CA THR A 132 28.00 -3.33 13.23
C THR A 132 28.17 -2.81 11.80
N CYS A 133 27.19 -3.03 10.91
CA CYS A 133 27.21 -2.54 9.54
C CYS A 133 27.26 -1.01 9.45
N LEU A 134 26.57 -0.31 10.35
CA LEU A 134 26.43 1.13 10.31
C LEU A 134 27.59 1.86 11.00
N TYR A 135 28.02 1.36 12.16
CA TYR A 135 28.87 2.13 13.07
C TYR A 135 30.28 1.56 13.28
N PHE A 136 30.55 0.31 12.89
CA PHE A 136 31.88 -0.25 13.13
C PHE A 136 32.93 0.43 12.24
N PRO A 137 34.11 0.81 12.76
CA PRO A 137 35.08 1.61 12.01
C PRO A 137 35.79 0.84 10.90
N ASP A 138 36.02 -0.46 11.11
CA ASP A 138 36.73 -1.32 10.17
C ASP A 138 35.83 -1.84 9.03
N LEU A 139 36.28 -1.72 7.79
CA LEU A 139 35.50 -2.10 6.60
C LEU A 139 35.26 -3.61 6.50
N GLU A 140 36.25 -4.45 6.82
CA GLU A 140 36.10 -5.90 6.71
C GLU A 140 35.04 -6.39 7.69
N VAL A 141 35.08 -5.93 8.94
CA VAL A 141 34.09 -6.31 9.96
C VAL A 141 32.69 -5.87 9.55
N ARG A 142 32.53 -4.67 8.96
CA ARG A 142 31.23 -4.20 8.44
C ARG A 142 30.72 -5.09 7.31
N ASP A 143 31.58 -5.47 6.38
CA ASP A 143 31.20 -6.26 5.21
C ASP A 143 30.81 -7.68 5.60
N HIS A 144 31.56 -8.31 6.53
CA HIS A 144 31.18 -9.61 7.09
C HIS A 144 29.84 -9.55 7.83
N ALA A 145 29.62 -8.49 8.63
CA ALA A 145 28.34 -8.29 9.30
C ALA A 145 27.18 -8.14 8.30
N ARG A 146 27.41 -7.44 7.18
CA ARG A 146 26.41 -7.26 6.12
C ARG A 146 26.07 -8.59 5.43
N ILE A 147 27.06 -9.43 5.17
CA ILE A 147 26.86 -10.76 4.59
C ILE A 147 26.00 -11.62 5.52
N TYR A 148 26.35 -11.69 6.81
CA TYR A 148 25.57 -12.46 7.78
C TYR A 148 24.15 -11.91 7.96
N LEU A 149 23.97 -10.59 7.93
CA LEU A 149 22.65 -9.97 7.99
C LEU A 149 21.80 -10.34 6.78
N ARG A 150 22.39 -10.30 5.57
CA ARG A 150 21.70 -10.71 4.34
C ARG A 150 21.34 -12.19 4.34
N MET A 151 22.25 -13.05 4.81
CA MET A 151 21.96 -14.48 4.95
C MET A 151 20.81 -14.73 5.93
N LEU A 152 20.83 -14.09 7.10
CA LEU A 152 19.80 -14.22 8.13
C LEU A 152 18.41 -13.81 7.63
N ILE A 153 18.33 -12.76 6.81
CA ILE A 153 17.06 -12.22 6.30
C ILE A 153 16.56 -12.99 5.07
N CYS A 154 17.44 -13.46 4.19
CA CYS A 154 17.05 -13.94 2.86
C CYS A 154 17.13 -15.47 2.68
N VAL A 155 17.78 -16.20 3.59
CA VAL A 155 18.03 -17.64 3.43
C VAL A 155 17.32 -18.42 4.56
N PRO A 156 16.47 -19.42 4.22
CA PRO A 156 15.87 -20.30 5.22
C PRO A 156 16.91 -20.98 6.11
N GLY A 157 16.60 -21.15 7.40
CA GLY A 157 17.57 -21.61 8.41
C GLY A 157 18.27 -22.92 8.06
N VAL A 158 17.54 -23.91 7.53
CA VAL A 158 18.15 -25.20 7.11
C VAL A 158 19.14 -25.03 5.96
N LYS A 159 18.81 -24.22 4.95
CA LYS A 159 19.69 -23.92 3.82
C LYS A 159 20.92 -23.11 4.27
N LEU A 160 20.69 -22.14 5.15
CA LEU A 160 21.74 -21.28 5.73
C LEU A 160 22.79 -22.11 6.47
N ARG A 161 22.36 -23.07 7.29
CA ARG A 161 23.25 -24.01 7.98
C ARG A 161 24.11 -24.82 7.00
N GLY A 162 23.50 -25.34 5.94
CA GLY A 162 24.22 -26.05 4.88
C GLY A 162 25.29 -25.19 4.20
N MET A 163 24.97 -23.94 3.88
CA MET A 163 25.91 -22.99 3.25
C MET A 163 27.09 -22.65 4.17
N LEU A 164 26.83 -22.41 5.46
CA LEU A 164 27.88 -22.07 6.43
C LEU A 164 28.81 -23.26 6.69
N ASN A 165 28.28 -24.47 6.79
CA ASN A 165 29.06 -25.70 6.96
C ASN A 165 29.91 -26.04 5.71
N LEU A 166 29.39 -25.79 4.50
CA LEU A 166 30.12 -26.02 3.26
C LEU A 166 31.32 -25.07 3.11
N GLY A 167 31.20 -23.81 3.55
CA GLY A 167 32.31 -22.87 3.60
C GLY A 167 33.49 -23.36 4.46
N GLU A 168 33.21 -24.19 5.46
CA GLU A 168 34.22 -24.79 6.35
C GLU A 168 34.98 -25.95 5.66
N GLN A 169 34.30 -26.70 4.78
CA GLN A 169 34.90 -27.77 3.99
C GLN A 169 35.80 -27.24 2.86
N LEU A 170 35.49 -26.07 2.30
CA LEU A 170 36.26 -25.46 1.21
C LEU A 170 37.61 -24.87 1.65
N LEU A 171 37.80 -24.59 2.95
CA LEU A 171 39.09 -24.12 3.49
C LEU A 171 40.18 -25.22 3.52
N GLY A 172 39.87 -26.45 3.12
CA GLY A 172 40.80 -27.59 3.10
C GLY A 172 41.11 -28.21 1.74
N ILE A 173 40.55 -27.72 0.62
CA ILE A 173 40.70 -28.39 -0.69
C ILE A 173 40.86 -27.36 -1.83
N SER A 174 41.95 -27.47 -2.60
CA SER A 174 42.23 -26.66 -3.80
C SER A 174 41.04 -26.61 -4.77
N PRO A 175 40.85 -25.50 -5.53
CA PRO A 175 39.68 -25.33 -6.39
C PRO A 175 39.75 -26.29 -7.58
N SER A 176 38.88 -27.29 -7.60
CA SER A 176 38.66 -28.14 -8.78
C SER A 176 37.63 -27.54 -9.73
N SER A 177 37.90 -27.70 -11.02
CA SER A 177 37.39 -26.97 -12.19
C SER A 177 35.93 -27.28 -12.62
N HIS A 178 34.96 -27.34 -11.72
CA HIS A 178 33.56 -27.62 -12.11
C HIS A 178 32.53 -26.67 -11.48
N SER A 179 32.52 -25.42 -11.96
CA SER A 179 31.59 -24.35 -11.52
C SER A 179 30.10 -24.53 -11.90
N GLY A 180 29.73 -25.62 -12.57
CA GLY A 180 28.37 -25.83 -13.09
C GLY A 180 27.42 -26.63 -12.20
N SER A 181 27.89 -27.31 -11.14
CA SER A 181 27.04 -28.18 -10.30
C SER A 181 26.60 -27.55 -8.98
N PHE A 182 27.10 -26.36 -8.65
CA PHE A 182 27.04 -25.78 -7.30
C PHE A 182 25.66 -25.26 -6.87
N PHE A 183 24.73 -25.05 -7.81
CA PHE A 183 23.36 -24.59 -7.53
C PHE A 183 22.28 -25.64 -7.80
N ASN A 184 22.65 -26.85 -8.26
CA ASN A 184 21.70 -27.95 -8.42
C ASN A 184 21.64 -28.77 -7.12
N VAL A 185 21.06 -28.17 -6.08
CA VAL A 185 20.39 -28.99 -5.07
C VAL A 185 19.16 -29.55 -5.77
N PRO A 186 18.97 -30.88 -5.85
CA PRO A 186 17.71 -31.42 -6.33
C PRO A 186 16.61 -30.80 -5.49
N SER A 187 15.68 -30.07 -6.12
CA SER A 187 14.47 -29.63 -5.43
C SER A 187 13.91 -30.87 -4.74
N PRO A 188 13.84 -30.94 -3.40
CA PRO A 188 13.22 -32.09 -2.78
C PRO A 188 11.79 -32.06 -3.32
N ARG A 189 11.44 -33.08 -4.11
CA ARG A 189 10.06 -33.35 -4.48
C ARG A 189 9.36 -33.82 -3.20
N HIS A 190 9.21 -32.91 -2.23
CA HIS A 190 8.28 -33.10 -1.14
C HIS A 190 6.91 -33.09 -1.80
N SER A 191 6.25 -34.25 -1.73
CA SER A 191 4.85 -34.39 -2.09
C SER A 191 4.07 -33.28 -1.41
N GLN A 192 3.65 -32.29 -2.18
CA GLN A 192 2.78 -31.22 -1.71
C GLN A 192 1.51 -31.87 -1.22
N ASP A 193 1.30 -31.87 0.09
CA ASP A 193 0.10 -32.46 0.68
C ASP A 193 -1.07 -31.49 0.40
N PRO A 194 -1.99 -31.81 -0.52
CA PRO A 194 -2.97 -30.85 -1.03
C PRO A 194 -3.96 -30.39 0.05
N LYS A 195 -4.03 -31.10 1.19
CA LYS A 195 -4.81 -30.70 2.36
C LYS A 195 -4.15 -29.57 3.16
N LYS A 196 -2.81 -29.50 3.19
CA LYS A 196 -2.03 -28.47 3.92
C LYS A 196 -2.00 -27.12 3.20
N LEU A 197 -2.10 -27.14 1.87
CA LEU A 197 -2.15 -25.95 1.01
C LEU A 197 -3.53 -25.29 0.93
N LYS A 198 -4.61 -26.05 1.18
CA LYS A 198 -5.99 -25.56 1.07
C LYS A 198 -6.41 -24.53 2.11
N ASN A 199 -5.58 -24.26 3.13
CA ASN A 199 -5.93 -23.39 4.25
C ASN A 199 -4.90 -22.28 4.53
N ILE A 200 -4.10 -21.84 3.55
CA ILE A 200 -3.07 -20.80 3.76
C ILE A 200 -3.69 -19.49 4.28
N ALA A 201 -4.89 -19.14 3.80
CA ALA A 201 -5.62 -17.96 4.27
C ALA A 201 -6.05 -18.02 5.76
N SER A 202 -5.88 -19.16 6.45
CA SER A 202 -6.12 -19.28 7.90
C SER A 202 -4.94 -18.88 8.78
N TYR A 203 -3.74 -18.74 8.20
CA TYR A 203 -2.53 -18.40 8.95
C TYR A 203 -1.64 -17.35 8.27
N ILE A 204 -1.90 -16.97 7.02
CA ILE A 204 -1.28 -15.80 6.39
C ILE A 204 -2.39 -14.86 5.96
N HIS A 205 -2.31 -13.60 6.39
CA HIS A 205 -3.32 -12.58 6.14
C HIS A 205 -2.69 -11.36 5.52
N LEU A 206 -3.29 -10.87 4.43
CA LEU A 206 -2.98 -9.56 3.87
C LEU A 206 -4.17 -8.65 4.19
N GLU A 207 -3.92 -7.58 4.93
CA GLU A 207 -4.96 -6.68 5.43
C GLU A 207 -4.66 -5.24 4.98
N ARG A 208 -5.69 -4.46 4.67
CA ARG A 208 -5.53 -3.05 4.30
C ARG A 208 -5.10 -2.24 5.52
N MET A 209 -4.19 -1.28 5.33
CA MET A 209 -3.88 -0.32 6.41
C MET A 209 -5.03 0.65 6.65
N ILE A 210 -5.71 1.06 5.57
CA ILE A 210 -6.84 1.98 5.59
C ILE A 210 -8.08 1.19 5.18
N PRO A 211 -9.06 1.01 6.09
CA PRO A 211 -10.31 0.35 5.76
C PRO A 211 -11.11 1.18 4.78
N LEU A 212 -11.90 0.50 3.94
CA LEU A 212 -12.87 1.17 3.07
C LEU A 212 -14.05 1.68 3.89
N LEU A 213 -14.58 2.83 3.47
CA LEU A 213 -15.82 3.37 4.03
C LEU A 213 -16.99 2.47 3.64
N VAL A 214 -17.03 2.10 2.36
CA VAL A 214 -18.00 1.13 1.86
C VAL A 214 -17.40 -0.25 2.00
N LYS A 215 -17.88 -1.02 2.98
CA LYS A 215 -17.64 -2.47 3.03
C LYS A 215 -18.44 -3.08 1.88
N GLN A 216 -17.91 -3.03 0.66
CA GLN A 216 -18.57 -3.56 -0.53
C GLN A 216 -18.80 -5.07 -0.36
N ALA A 217 -19.95 -5.44 0.19
CA ALA A 217 -20.59 -6.68 -0.17
C ALA A 217 -21.35 -6.40 -1.47
N TRP A 218 -21.27 -7.32 -2.43
CA TRP A 218 -21.95 -7.32 -3.73
C TRP A 218 -21.18 -6.70 -4.91
N SER A 219 -20.72 -7.62 -5.74
CA SER A 219 -20.47 -7.42 -7.16
C SER A 219 -21.75 -6.95 -7.86
N LEU A 220 -21.83 -5.67 -8.18
CA LEU A 220 -22.54 -5.22 -9.38
C LEU A 220 -21.55 -5.15 -10.55
N SER A 221 -20.82 -6.25 -10.77
CA SER A 221 -20.29 -6.53 -12.09
C SER A 221 -21.49 -6.85 -12.97
N LEU A 222 -22.02 -5.85 -13.66
CA LEU A 222 -22.81 -6.08 -14.85
C LEU A 222 -21.88 -6.75 -15.87
N LEU A 223 -21.75 -8.07 -15.78
CA LEU A 223 -21.30 -8.89 -16.89
C LEU A 223 -22.15 -8.47 -18.09
N PRO A 224 -21.56 -8.16 -19.26
CA PRO A 224 -22.35 -8.02 -20.47
C PRO A 224 -23.12 -9.35 -20.62
N LEU A 225 -24.45 -9.24 -20.63
CA LEU A 225 -25.41 -10.32 -20.61
C LEU A 225 -25.13 -11.29 -21.78
N ARG A 226 -24.21 -12.25 -21.57
CA ARG A 226 -23.96 -13.32 -22.53
C ARG A 226 -24.88 -14.47 -22.15
N VAL A 227 -26.09 -14.41 -22.70
CA VAL A 227 -27.04 -15.52 -22.69
C VAL A 227 -26.36 -16.71 -23.38
N GLY A 228 -26.06 -17.74 -22.59
CA GLY A 228 -25.57 -19.01 -23.10
C GLY A 228 -26.74 -19.83 -23.63
N SER A 229 -26.73 -20.13 -24.93
CA SER A 229 -27.36 -21.33 -25.46
C SER A 229 -26.32 -22.11 -26.27
N ASN A 230 -26.06 -23.35 -25.85
CA ASN A 230 -25.20 -24.30 -26.53
C ASN A 230 -25.71 -24.60 -27.95
N LYS A 231 -24.77 -24.60 -28.93
CA LYS A 231 -24.80 -25.21 -30.29
C LYS A 231 -26.02 -24.83 -31.17
N MET A 232 -25.88 -24.27 -32.36
CA MET A 232 -25.15 -24.79 -33.52
C MET A 232 -25.23 -23.76 -34.67
N ASP A 233 -24.13 -23.56 -35.39
CA ASP A 233 -23.95 -23.24 -36.81
C ASP A 233 -24.68 -22.08 -37.56
N PHE A 234 -23.83 -21.42 -38.36
CA PHE A 234 -24.05 -20.64 -39.61
C PHE A 234 -24.56 -19.18 -39.58
N SER A 235 -23.61 -18.31 -40.02
CA SER A 235 -23.74 -17.25 -41.03
C SER A 235 -24.68 -16.06 -40.78
N GLY A 236 -24.10 -14.85 -40.77
CA GLY A 236 -24.82 -13.61 -41.02
C GLY A 236 -24.24 -12.42 -40.26
N GLY A 237 -23.14 -11.85 -40.76
CA GLY A 237 -22.68 -10.54 -40.32
C GLY A 237 -23.56 -9.44 -40.92
N PHE A 238 -24.03 -8.52 -40.09
CA PHE A 238 -24.68 -7.29 -40.55
C PHE A 238 -23.71 -6.13 -40.31
N ARG A 239 -23.13 -5.65 -41.42
CA ARG A 239 -22.56 -4.33 -41.62
C ARG A 239 -23.72 -3.34 -41.76
N ASP A 240 -23.62 -2.18 -41.09
CA ASP A 240 -24.36 -0.99 -41.50
C ASP A 240 -23.51 -0.18 -42.48
N GLY A 241 -24.18 0.29 -43.54
CA GLY A 241 -23.60 0.60 -44.83
C GLY A 241 -23.18 2.05 -45.06
N GLU A 242 -22.18 2.18 -45.94
CA GLU A 242 -21.89 3.38 -46.71
C GLU A 242 -22.90 3.53 -47.85
N ALA A 243 -23.22 4.78 -48.18
CA ALA A 243 -24.14 5.18 -49.21
C ALA A 243 -23.64 4.82 -50.62
N SER A 244 -24.57 4.37 -51.46
CA SER A 244 -24.38 4.01 -52.86
C SER A 244 -24.43 5.22 -53.80
N THR A 245 -23.63 5.20 -54.87
CA THR A 245 -24.06 5.73 -56.17
C THR A 245 -23.34 4.97 -57.30
N ASP A 246 -24.13 4.56 -58.29
CA ASP A 246 -23.90 3.61 -59.37
C ASP A 246 -22.65 3.80 -60.25
N GLU A 247 -22.07 2.67 -60.67
CA GLU A 247 -21.18 2.56 -61.83
C GLU A 247 -21.98 2.57 -63.15
N ARG A 248 -21.59 3.42 -64.10
CA ARG A 248 -21.71 3.14 -65.53
C ARG A 248 -20.44 3.57 -66.26
N GLU A 249 -19.90 2.62 -67.02
CA GLU A 249 -18.75 2.71 -67.92
C GLU A 249 -18.89 3.85 -68.95
N LEU A 250 -17.78 4.56 -69.23
CA LEU A 250 -17.33 4.91 -70.60
C LEU A 250 -15.97 5.64 -70.59
N ASP A 251 -15.00 4.98 -71.22
CA ASP A 251 -13.81 5.41 -71.97
C ASP A 251 -13.19 6.83 -71.86
N ALA A 252 -11.85 6.78 -71.77
CA ALA A 252 -10.84 7.63 -72.43
C ALA A 252 -10.67 9.11 -72.03
N ASN A 253 -9.59 9.42 -71.28
CA ASN A 253 -8.36 10.05 -71.82
C ASN A 253 -7.42 10.60 -70.71
N ILE A 254 -6.18 10.12 -70.74
CA ILE A 254 -4.88 10.83 -70.63
C ILE A 254 -4.83 12.14 -69.81
N GLN A 255 -4.06 12.15 -68.71
CA GLN A 255 -2.72 12.79 -68.61
C GLN A 255 -2.11 12.66 -67.21
N VAL A 256 -0.88 12.14 -67.20
CA VAL A 256 0.07 12.17 -66.09
C VAL A 256 0.85 13.47 -66.20
N GLU A 257 0.98 14.25 -65.12
CA GLU A 257 2.28 14.85 -64.76
C GLU A 257 2.35 15.36 -63.31
N THR A 258 3.17 14.64 -62.56
CA THR A 258 4.05 15.01 -61.44
C THR A 258 4.39 16.49 -61.27
N VAL A 259 4.31 17.02 -60.04
CA VAL A 259 5.38 17.83 -59.38
C VAL A 259 5.26 17.68 -57.85
N LEU A 260 6.33 17.15 -57.22
CA LEU A 260 6.63 17.34 -55.79
C LEU A 260 7.04 18.80 -55.55
N ASP A 261 6.56 19.43 -54.47
CA ASP A 261 7.36 19.82 -53.30
C ASP A 261 6.64 20.92 -52.49
N GLY A 262 6.80 20.91 -51.15
CA GLY A 262 6.45 22.05 -50.30
C GLY A 262 5.55 21.76 -49.09
N GLN A 263 6.20 21.53 -47.95
CA GLN A 263 5.68 21.59 -46.56
C GLN A 263 4.48 22.54 -46.33
N VAL A 264 3.37 22.04 -45.79
CA VAL A 264 2.56 22.76 -44.78
C VAL A 264 1.88 21.74 -43.84
N THR A 265 2.00 22.02 -42.55
CA THR A 265 1.31 21.40 -41.40
C THR A 265 -0.21 21.37 -41.54
N ASP A 266 -0.83 20.19 -41.59
CA ASP A 266 -2.27 20.04 -41.37
C ASP A 266 -2.54 19.62 -39.91
N LYS A 267 -2.79 20.62 -39.07
CA LYS A 267 -3.61 20.43 -37.87
C LYS A 267 -5.04 20.15 -38.35
N PRO A 268 -5.77 19.17 -37.78
CA PRO A 268 -7.20 19.07 -38.06
C PRO A 268 -7.86 20.37 -37.62
N GLN A 269 -8.38 21.14 -38.59
CA GLN A 269 -9.10 22.38 -38.33
C GLN A 269 -10.37 22.05 -37.53
N ALA A 270 -10.43 22.55 -36.29
CA ALA A 270 -11.65 22.52 -35.50
C ALA A 270 -12.76 23.24 -36.28
N PRO A 271 -13.98 22.68 -36.38
CA PRO A 271 -15.09 23.34 -37.06
C PRO A 271 -15.35 24.70 -36.41
N LEU A 272 -15.25 25.77 -37.21
CA LEU A 272 -15.48 27.14 -36.78
C LEU A 272 -16.97 27.34 -36.48
N TYR A 273 -17.35 27.25 -35.22
CA TYR A 273 -18.64 27.72 -34.72
C TYR A 273 -18.53 29.16 -34.23
N VAL A 274 -19.58 29.95 -34.40
CA VAL A 274 -19.72 31.23 -33.70
C VAL A 274 -19.90 30.92 -32.22
N MET A 275 -18.88 31.19 -31.43
CA MET A 275 -18.85 30.90 -30.00
C MET A 275 -19.05 32.17 -29.18
N ASP A 276 -19.85 32.07 -28.13
CA ASP A 276 -19.90 33.12 -27.11
C ASP A 276 -18.56 33.15 -26.33
N SER A 277 -18.18 34.36 -25.91
CA SER A 277 -17.03 34.67 -25.06
C SER A 277 -16.89 33.71 -23.87
N LYS A 278 -17.98 33.45 -23.14
CA LYS A 278 -18.01 32.54 -21.99
C LYS A 278 -17.65 31.11 -22.39
N VAL A 279 -18.17 30.62 -23.51
CA VAL A 279 -17.92 29.25 -23.97
C VAL A 279 -16.47 29.12 -24.47
N SER A 280 -15.93 30.15 -25.10
CA SER A 280 -14.53 30.19 -25.52
C SER A 280 -13.56 30.12 -24.33
N GLU A 281 -13.89 30.79 -23.23
CA GLU A 281 -13.10 30.76 -21.99
C GLU A 281 -13.12 29.37 -21.33
N ILE A 282 -14.31 28.77 -21.19
CA ILE A 282 -14.48 27.39 -20.69
C ILE A 282 -13.63 26.42 -21.52
N LEU A 283 -13.70 26.50 -22.84
CA LEU A 283 -12.91 25.64 -23.71
C LEU A 283 -11.41 25.87 -23.60
N ALA A 284 -10.96 27.10 -23.39
CA ALA A 284 -9.54 27.40 -23.20
C ALA A 284 -9.01 26.69 -21.94
N ILE A 285 -9.76 26.75 -20.84
CA ILE A 285 -9.42 26.07 -19.58
C ILE A 285 -9.38 24.55 -19.78
N LEU A 286 -10.42 23.98 -20.39
CA LEU A 286 -10.50 22.53 -20.62
C LEU A 286 -9.41 22.03 -21.57
N ARG A 287 -9.17 22.72 -22.70
CA ARG A 287 -8.09 22.37 -23.64
C ARG A 287 -6.73 22.40 -22.96
N ARG A 288 -6.48 23.41 -22.11
CA ARG A 288 -5.27 23.48 -21.29
C ARG A 288 -5.19 22.25 -20.39
N HIS A 289 -6.22 21.97 -19.59
CA HIS A 289 -6.22 20.84 -18.66
C HIS A 289 -5.97 19.48 -19.33
N PHE A 290 -6.76 19.12 -20.35
CA PHE A 290 -6.62 17.83 -21.05
C PHE A 290 -5.29 17.68 -21.79
N SER A 291 -4.68 18.78 -22.25
CA SER A 291 -3.36 18.73 -22.90
C SER A 291 -2.24 18.25 -21.97
N TYR A 292 -2.43 18.37 -20.65
CA TYR A 292 -1.45 17.89 -19.65
C TYR A 292 -1.75 16.49 -19.14
N ILE A 293 -2.96 15.96 -19.34
CA ILE A 293 -3.32 14.58 -18.99
C ILE A 293 -2.64 13.62 -19.99
N PRO A 294 -1.70 12.76 -19.54
CA PRO A 294 -1.17 11.68 -20.37
C PRO A 294 -2.27 10.73 -20.84
N ASP A 295 -2.09 10.17 -22.02
CA ASP A 295 -2.94 9.07 -22.48
C ASP A 295 -2.60 7.78 -21.72
N PHE A 296 -3.10 7.69 -20.49
CA PHE A 296 -2.91 6.55 -19.60
C PHE A 296 -3.61 5.28 -20.09
N ARG A 297 -4.31 5.28 -21.24
CA ARG A 297 -4.77 4.04 -21.89
C ARG A 297 -3.64 3.36 -22.67
N HIS A 298 -2.73 4.14 -23.25
CA HIS A 298 -1.64 3.66 -24.11
C HIS A 298 -0.23 3.84 -23.53
N MET A 299 -0.11 4.60 -22.44
CA MET A 299 1.13 4.81 -21.67
C MET A 299 1.05 4.09 -20.30
N PRO A 300 2.19 3.95 -19.57
CA PRO A 300 2.14 3.53 -18.17
C PRO A 300 1.16 4.41 -17.40
N GLY A 301 0.20 3.77 -16.72
CA GLY A 301 -0.93 4.44 -16.07
C GLY A 301 -0.53 5.27 -14.86
N LEU A 302 -1.45 6.12 -14.39
CA LEU A 302 -1.37 6.75 -13.08
C LEU A 302 -1.40 5.63 -12.02
N ARG A 303 -0.36 5.55 -11.17
CA ARG A 303 -0.27 4.51 -10.14
C ARG A 303 -1.04 4.91 -8.88
N VAL A 304 -2.13 4.20 -8.62
CA VAL A 304 -2.88 4.25 -7.37
C VAL A 304 -2.26 3.23 -6.41
N LYS A 305 -1.96 3.64 -5.17
CA LYS A 305 -1.27 2.80 -4.19
C LYS A 305 -2.20 2.43 -3.05
N ILE A 306 -2.40 1.13 -2.83
CA ILE A 306 -3.16 0.61 -1.70
C ILE A 306 -2.17 0.03 -0.68
N PRO A 307 -2.00 0.67 0.48
CA PRO A 307 -1.12 0.18 1.52
C PRO A 307 -1.77 -0.98 2.29
N CYS A 308 -1.02 -2.05 2.52
CA CYS A 308 -1.44 -3.26 3.23
C CYS A 308 -0.36 -3.74 4.23
N TYR A 309 -0.76 -4.54 5.21
CA TYR A 309 0.14 -5.31 6.08
C TYR A 309 -0.03 -6.80 5.84
N LEU A 310 1.08 -7.52 5.71
CA LEU A 310 1.13 -8.98 5.73
C LEU A 310 1.38 -9.45 7.16
N ARG A 311 0.51 -10.32 7.66
CA ARG A 311 0.56 -10.92 9.00
C ARG A 311 0.67 -12.44 8.87
N PHE A 312 1.49 -13.05 9.73
CA PHE A 312 1.68 -14.49 9.79
C PHE A 312 1.33 -14.99 11.19
N ASP A 313 0.32 -15.87 11.29
CA ASP A 313 -0.17 -16.41 12.55
C ASP A 313 0.57 -17.69 12.93
N ALA A 314 1.30 -17.65 14.04
CA ALA A 314 2.12 -18.78 14.49
C ALA A 314 1.29 -19.97 14.98
N GLU A 315 0.15 -19.74 15.64
CA GLU A 315 -0.64 -20.81 16.26
C GLU A 315 -1.37 -21.61 15.19
N SER A 316 -2.07 -20.93 14.29
CA SER A 316 -2.76 -21.58 13.16
C SER A 316 -1.77 -22.29 12.24
N PHE A 317 -0.57 -21.73 12.04
CA PHE A 317 0.49 -22.42 11.31
C PHE A 317 0.94 -23.69 12.03
N ASN A 318 1.25 -23.62 13.32
CA ASN A 318 1.69 -24.78 14.10
C ASN A 318 0.60 -25.87 14.20
N ASN A 319 -0.68 -25.52 14.19
CA ASN A 319 -1.77 -26.51 14.18
C ASN A 319 -1.85 -27.28 12.85
N VAL A 320 -1.47 -26.66 11.73
CA VAL A 320 -1.51 -27.28 10.38
C VAL A 320 -0.19 -27.98 10.04
N TRP A 321 0.93 -27.46 10.53
CA TRP A 321 2.29 -27.86 10.15
C TRP A 321 3.10 -28.48 11.28
N GLY A 322 2.66 -28.39 12.53
CA GLY A 322 3.34 -28.94 13.69
C GLY A 322 3.19 -30.46 13.79
N ASP A 323 4.28 -31.13 14.16
CA ASP A 323 4.25 -32.53 14.62
C ASP A 323 3.56 -32.60 16.00
N GLU A 324 2.74 -33.63 16.25
CA GLU A 324 2.07 -33.92 17.55
C GLU A 324 3.03 -34.25 18.72
N SER A 325 4.27 -33.79 18.68
CA SER A 325 5.20 -33.92 19.81
C SER A 325 5.28 -32.60 20.57
N PRO A 326 4.96 -32.57 21.87
CA PRO A 326 5.16 -31.38 22.68
C PRO A 326 6.67 -31.18 22.79
N LYS A 327 7.23 -30.17 22.11
CA LYS A 327 8.57 -29.66 22.44
C LYS A 327 8.46 -28.99 23.82
N SER A 328 8.44 -29.83 24.85
CA SER A 328 8.42 -29.46 26.26
C SER A 328 9.66 -28.62 26.56
N GLY A 329 9.45 -27.32 26.83
CA GLY A 329 10.46 -26.45 27.43
C GLY A 329 10.71 -25.09 26.77
N LEU A 330 10.15 -24.79 25.59
CA LEU A 330 10.36 -23.50 24.92
C LEU A 330 9.12 -22.58 25.11
N HIS A 331 9.17 -21.71 26.12
CA HIS A 331 8.17 -20.65 26.31
C HIS A 331 8.68 -19.30 25.76
N GLY A 332 7.84 -18.59 24.99
CA GLY A 332 8.04 -17.20 24.57
C GLY A 332 8.39 -16.98 23.09
N VAL A 333 8.85 -15.76 22.76
CA VAL A 333 9.26 -15.28 21.42
C VAL A 333 10.29 -16.19 20.72
N ASP A 334 10.98 -17.02 21.49
CA ASP A 334 12.04 -17.93 21.07
C ASP A 334 11.57 -19.18 20.29
N ALA A 335 10.25 -19.42 20.18
CA ALA A 335 9.67 -20.59 19.52
C ALA A 335 8.81 -20.25 18.28
N LEU A 336 8.81 -19.00 17.83
CA LEU A 336 7.95 -18.54 16.75
C LEU A 336 8.46 -19.03 15.38
N PRO A 337 7.58 -19.53 14.50
CA PRO A 337 7.94 -19.86 13.12
C PRO A 337 8.24 -18.58 12.33
N ALA A 338 9.00 -18.70 11.24
CA ALA A 338 9.25 -17.59 10.33
C ALA A 338 9.11 -18.04 8.86
N ILE A 339 8.78 -17.07 8.00
CA ILE A 339 8.73 -17.25 6.55
C ILE A 339 9.76 -16.35 5.86
N TYR A 340 10.28 -16.82 4.73
CA TYR A 340 11.41 -16.22 4.01
C TYR A 340 11.11 -16.07 2.53
N ALA A 341 11.65 -14.99 1.94
CA ALA A 341 11.57 -14.69 0.51
C ALA A 341 10.13 -14.79 -0.03
N THR A 342 9.20 -14.15 0.68
CA THR A 342 7.80 -14.10 0.30
C THR A 342 7.61 -13.23 -0.93
N VAL A 343 6.89 -13.77 -1.92
CA VAL A 343 6.49 -13.08 -3.15
C VAL A 343 4.98 -13.05 -3.20
N LEU A 344 4.42 -11.84 -3.22
CA LEU A 344 3.00 -11.60 -3.46
C LEU A 344 2.80 -11.28 -4.94
N LYS A 345 1.92 -12.05 -5.59
CA LYS A 345 1.49 -11.86 -6.97
C LYS A 345 0.02 -11.45 -6.94
N PHE A 346 -0.34 -10.48 -7.79
CA PHE A 346 -1.67 -9.91 -7.80
C PHE A 346 -2.31 -10.10 -9.17
N SER A 347 -3.61 -10.38 -9.18
CA SER A 347 -4.42 -10.37 -10.40
C SER A 347 -5.77 -9.74 -10.12
N SER A 348 -6.37 -9.12 -11.12
CA SER A 348 -7.72 -8.57 -10.99
C SER A 348 -8.50 -8.80 -12.28
N LEU A 349 -9.82 -8.96 -12.14
CA LEU A 349 -10.75 -8.96 -13.27
C LEU A 349 -11.18 -7.54 -13.66
N ALA A 350 -10.98 -6.57 -12.78
CA ALA A 350 -11.22 -5.17 -13.09
C ALA A 350 -10.19 -4.68 -14.13
N PRO A 351 -10.50 -3.63 -14.90
CA PRO A 351 -9.64 -3.07 -15.94
C PRO A 351 -8.44 -2.31 -15.32
N TYR A 352 -7.62 -3.03 -14.57
CA TYR A 352 -6.33 -2.56 -14.06
C TYR A 352 -5.22 -3.10 -14.96
N GLY A 353 -4.18 -2.30 -15.16
CA GLY A 353 -2.95 -2.74 -15.80
C GLY A 353 -2.25 -3.85 -15.01
N SER A 354 -1.12 -4.32 -15.53
CA SER A 354 -0.31 -5.33 -14.84
C SER A 354 0.11 -4.83 -13.45
N ILE A 355 -0.36 -5.51 -12.40
CA ILE A 355 -0.03 -5.17 -11.02
C ILE A 355 1.35 -5.78 -10.66
N PRO A 356 2.34 -4.97 -10.22
CA PRO A 356 3.68 -5.48 -9.91
C PRO A 356 3.68 -6.37 -8.68
N THR A 357 4.60 -7.33 -8.64
CA THR A 357 4.78 -8.24 -7.50
C THR A 357 5.43 -7.53 -6.32
N CYS A 358 5.03 -7.89 -5.09
CA CYS A 358 5.64 -7.37 -3.86
C CYS A 358 6.51 -8.44 -3.22
N HIS A 359 7.71 -8.05 -2.75
CA HIS A 359 8.69 -8.97 -2.17
C HIS A 359 8.96 -8.63 -0.70
N ILE A 360 8.73 -9.60 0.19
CA ILE A 360 8.98 -9.48 1.62
C ILE A 360 10.08 -10.49 1.98
N PRO A 361 11.29 -10.02 2.34
CA PRO A 361 12.42 -10.92 2.59
C PRO A 361 12.23 -11.86 3.77
N PHE A 362 11.61 -11.38 4.85
CA PHE A 362 11.45 -12.12 6.10
C PHE A 362 10.20 -11.63 6.84
N LEU A 363 9.46 -12.56 7.46
CA LEU A 363 8.39 -12.24 8.40
C LEU A 363 8.37 -13.27 9.54
N LEU A 364 8.34 -12.78 10.78
CA LEU A 364 8.23 -13.60 11.99
C LEU A 364 6.75 -13.83 12.32
N GLY A 365 6.41 -15.04 12.76
CA GLY A 365 5.05 -15.37 13.19
C GLY A 365 4.65 -14.59 14.44
N GLN A 366 3.43 -14.10 14.47
CA GLN A 366 2.85 -13.41 15.62
C GLN A 366 2.48 -14.43 16.71
N PRO A 367 2.82 -14.18 17.99
CA PRO A 367 2.38 -15.02 19.09
C PRO A 367 0.84 -14.95 19.29
N PRO A 368 0.23 -15.95 19.94
CA PRO A 368 -1.17 -15.90 20.29
C PRO A 368 -1.41 -14.68 21.17
N THR A 369 -2.36 -13.84 20.77
CA THR A 369 -2.83 -12.74 21.62
C THR A 369 -3.55 -13.43 22.78
N SER A 370 -2.97 -13.38 23.98
CA SER A 370 -3.68 -13.80 25.19
C SER A 370 -4.96 -13.00 25.25
N GLY A 371 -6.09 -13.66 24.98
CA GLY A 371 -7.37 -12.99 24.86
C GLY A 371 -7.73 -12.27 26.15
N ASP A 372 -8.37 -11.11 26.00
CA ASP A 372 -9.37 -10.68 26.96
C ASP A 372 -10.47 -9.87 26.25
N PHE A 373 -11.68 -10.41 26.40
CA PHE A 373 -13.01 -9.88 26.11
C PHE A 373 -13.49 -9.83 24.64
N ARG A 374 -13.90 -11.01 24.16
CA ARG A 374 -15.19 -11.14 23.49
C ARG A 374 -16.27 -10.69 24.50
N ASP A 375 -16.71 -9.44 24.40
CA ASP A 375 -18.09 -9.10 24.72
C ASP A 375 -18.84 -8.92 23.41
N GLU A 376 -19.95 -9.63 23.31
CA GLU A 376 -20.95 -9.38 22.28
C GLU A 376 -21.51 -7.96 22.44
N ASN A 377 -21.61 -7.28 21.30
CA ASN A 377 -22.34 -6.05 21.02
C ASN A 377 -21.57 -4.71 21.03
N VAL A 378 -21.85 -4.00 19.93
CA VAL A 378 -21.71 -2.56 19.67
C VAL A 378 -20.35 -2.14 19.08
N SER A 379 -20.34 -2.09 17.74
CA SER A 379 -19.70 -1.06 16.91
C SER A 379 -19.48 0.25 17.65
N LEU A 380 -18.24 0.77 17.67
CA LEU A 380 -17.92 2.20 17.51
C LEU A 380 -16.39 2.40 17.49
N ASP A 381 -15.91 2.82 16.33
CA ASP A 381 -15.04 3.99 16.14
C ASP A 381 -14.01 4.32 17.24
N ILE A 382 -12.71 4.06 16.99
CA ILE A 382 -11.60 4.67 17.73
C ILE A 382 -10.50 5.12 16.77
N VAL A 383 -10.42 6.44 16.66
CA VAL A 383 -9.37 7.27 16.06
C VAL A 383 -7.98 6.81 16.49
N ALA A 384 -7.12 6.48 15.52
CA ALA A 384 -5.69 6.30 15.72
C ALA A 384 -5.07 7.65 16.13
N THR A 385 -4.92 7.84 17.43
CA THR A 385 -4.20 8.98 17.99
C THR A 385 -2.72 8.60 18.03
N LEU A 386 -1.91 9.33 17.26
CA LEU A 386 -0.46 9.35 17.36
C LEU A 386 -0.09 9.85 18.76
N ASP A 387 0.33 8.95 19.65
CA ASP A 387 1.43 9.11 20.61
C ASP A 387 1.32 8.06 21.73
N GLY A 388 2.35 7.23 21.85
CA GLY A 388 2.48 6.24 22.91
C GLY A 388 3.51 5.17 22.56
N ASP A 389 4.63 5.19 23.28
CA ASP A 389 5.85 4.37 23.17
C ASP A 389 5.65 2.83 23.33
N GLY A 390 4.45 2.31 23.07
CA GLY A 390 4.11 0.88 23.02
C GLY A 390 4.08 0.28 21.61
N GLY A 391 4.08 1.09 20.54
CA GLY A 391 3.91 0.62 19.16
C GLY A 391 5.11 -0.12 18.54
N ARG A 392 6.29 -0.10 19.17
CA ARG A 392 7.52 -0.63 18.54
C ARG A 392 7.62 -2.16 18.49
N GLU A 393 6.87 -2.89 19.30
CA GLU A 393 6.93 -4.36 19.33
C GLU A 393 5.91 -5.03 18.38
N GLU A 394 4.77 -4.39 18.10
CA GLU A 394 3.75 -4.94 17.19
C GLU A 394 4.17 -4.89 15.71
N ASP A 395 4.95 -3.87 15.32
CA ASP A 395 5.43 -3.69 13.93
C ASP A 395 6.33 -4.84 13.44
N ILE A 396 6.96 -5.59 14.36
CA ILE A 396 7.91 -6.66 13.99
C ILE A 396 7.19 -7.87 13.37
N TYR A 397 5.91 -8.06 13.71
CA TYR A 397 5.08 -9.16 13.26
C TYR A 397 4.23 -8.83 12.02
N LYS A 398 4.37 -7.61 11.50
CA LYS A 398 3.65 -7.10 10.32
C LYS A 398 4.65 -6.61 9.29
N ALA A 399 4.56 -7.12 8.06
CA ALA A 399 5.36 -6.60 6.95
C ALA A 399 4.53 -5.65 6.08
N PRO A 400 4.99 -4.41 5.82
CA PRO A 400 4.30 -3.53 4.90
C PRO A 400 4.35 -4.08 3.47
N ALA A 401 3.23 -4.02 2.78
CA ALA A 401 3.06 -4.39 1.38
C ALA A 401 2.30 -3.26 0.66
N MET A 402 2.64 -3.03 -0.61
CA MET A 402 1.98 -2.00 -1.42
C MET A 402 1.43 -2.64 -2.69
N ILE A 403 0.14 -2.47 -2.94
CA ILE A 403 -0.49 -2.84 -4.20
C ILE A 403 -0.51 -1.59 -5.08
N GLU A 404 0.22 -1.61 -6.19
CA GLU A 404 0.26 -0.50 -7.15
C GLU A 404 -0.66 -0.82 -8.35
N LEU A 405 -1.82 -0.17 -8.40
CA LEU A 405 -2.80 -0.32 -9.46
C LEU A 405 -2.57 0.71 -10.56
N GLU A 406 -2.78 0.32 -11.82
CA GLU A 406 -2.84 1.23 -12.96
C GLU A 406 -4.25 1.19 -13.58
N PRO A 407 -5.22 1.98 -13.08
CA PRO A 407 -6.59 1.89 -13.56
C PRO A 407 -6.72 2.36 -15.01
N ARG A 408 -7.35 1.53 -15.85
CA ARG A 408 -7.71 1.86 -17.23
C ARG A 408 -9.14 2.39 -17.34
N GLU A 409 -9.96 2.11 -16.34
CA GLU A 409 -11.27 2.71 -16.09
C GLU A 409 -11.45 2.94 -14.58
N PRO A 410 -12.27 3.93 -14.17
CA PRO A 410 -12.49 4.26 -12.76
C PRO A 410 -13.52 3.32 -12.12
N THR A 411 -13.26 2.02 -12.22
CA THR A 411 -14.15 0.97 -11.71
C THR A 411 -13.54 0.33 -10.47
N PRO A 412 -14.28 0.27 -9.34
CA PRO A 412 -13.95 -0.56 -8.19
C PRO A 412 -13.83 -2.03 -8.57
N GLY A 413 -13.18 -2.83 -7.73
CA GLY A 413 -12.93 -4.24 -8.06
C GLY A 413 -12.30 -5.06 -6.95
N MET A 414 -12.04 -6.33 -7.27
CA MET A 414 -11.33 -7.25 -6.36
C MET A 414 -9.95 -7.55 -6.93
N VAL A 415 -8.94 -7.54 -6.08
CA VAL A 415 -7.58 -7.97 -6.38
C VAL A 415 -7.34 -9.30 -5.69
N ASP A 416 -7.23 -10.36 -6.49
CA ASP A 416 -6.82 -11.67 -6.02
C ASP A 416 -5.33 -11.66 -5.70
N VAL A 417 -5.01 -12.24 -4.54
CA VAL A 417 -3.65 -12.24 -3.99
C VAL A 417 -3.15 -13.68 -3.93
N PHE A 418 -2.02 -13.93 -4.58
CA PHE A 418 -1.31 -15.19 -4.52
C PHE A 418 0.01 -15.00 -3.79
N ILE A 419 0.37 -15.98 -2.97
CA ILE A 419 1.61 -15.98 -2.20
C ILE A 419 2.48 -17.17 -2.58
N GLU A 420 3.79 -16.93 -2.61
CA GLU A 420 4.83 -17.95 -2.69
C GLU A 420 5.91 -17.59 -1.66
N THR A 421 6.18 -18.48 -0.71
CA THR A 421 7.13 -18.21 0.37
C THR A 421 7.85 -19.48 0.82
N ASN A 422 9.02 -19.34 1.44
CA ASN A 422 9.73 -20.47 2.04
C ASN A 422 9.46 -20.53 3.54
N GLY A 423 9.13 -21.72 4.06
CA GLY A 423 9.19 -22.02 5.48
C GLY A 423 10.63 -22.11 5.97
N GLU A 424 10.80 -22.16 7.30
CA GLU A 424 12.12 -22.22 7.93
C GLU A 424 12.88 -23.53 7.67
N ASP A 425 12.14 -24.62 7.44
CA ASP A 425 12.65 -25.91 6.97
C ASP A 425 13.08 -25.90 5.50
N GLY A 426 12.80 -24.82 4.77
CA GLY A 426 13.08 -24.66 3.35
C GLY A 426 11.98 -25.21 2.43
N GLN A 427 10.83 -25.62 2.96
CA GLN A 427 9.66 -26.01 2.18
C GLN A 427 9.03 -24.78 1.52
N ILE A 428 8.57 -24.92 0.27
CA ILE A 428 7.87 -23.84 -0.44
C ILE A 428 6.37 -23.95 -0.13
N ILE A 429 5.80 -22.85 0.36
CA ILE A 429 4.37 -22.66 0.64
C ILE A 429 3.81 -21.76 -0.47
N THR A 430 2.80 -22.24 -1.19
CA THR A 430 2.15 -21.50 -2.28
C THR A 430 0.64 -21.58 -2.19
N GLY A 431 -0.07 -20.48 -2.39
CA GLY A 431 -1.53 -20.50 -2.44
C GLY A 431 -2.16 -19.13 -2.68
N GLN A 432 -3.48 -19.08 -2.55
CA GLN A 432 -4.26 -17.85 -2.64
C GLN A 432 -4.63 -17.35 -1.24
N LEU A 433 -4.48 -16.05 -1.02
CA LEU A 433 -4.89 -15.35 0.19
C LEU A 433 -6.28 -14.73 0.00
N GLN A 434 -6.81 -14.10 1.05
CA GLN A 434 -8.01 -13.30 0.93
C GLN A 434 -7.80 -12.16 -0.08
N SER A 435 -8.70 -12.04 -1.05
CA SER A 435 -8.67 -10.98 -2.05
C SER A 435 -8.91 -9.62 -1.39
N ILE A 436 -8.25 -8.59 -1.91
CA ILE A 436 -8.38 -7.21 -1.42
C ILE A 436 -9.39 -6.48 -2.29
N THR A 437 -10.43 -5.94 -1.66
CA THR A 437 -11.40 -5.05 -2.31
C THR A 437 -10.76 -3.69 -2.56
N VAL A 438 -10.97 -3.14 -3.76
CA VAL A 438 -10.59 -1.79 -4.17
C VAL A 438 -11.87 -0.97 -4.24
N GLY A 439 -11.97 0.05 -3.39
CA GLY A 439 -13.13 0.94 -3.34
C GLY A 439 -13.08 2.00 -4.42
N ILE A 440 -14.18 2.73 -4.59
CA ILE A 440 -14.22 3.89 -5.49
C ILE A 440 -13.37 5.03 -4.92
N GLU A 441 -13.33 5.14 -3.60
CA GLU A 441 -12.53 6.13 -2.86
C GLU A 441 -11.02 5.94 -3.03
N ASP A 442 -10.55 4.71 -3.32
CA ASP A 442 -9.14 4.45 -3.63
C ASP A 442 -8.72 5.10 -4.96
N LEU A 443 -9.68 5.31 -5.86
CA LEU A 443 -9.47 5.97 -7.16
C LEU A 443 -9.54 7.51 -7.04
N PHE A 444 -9.79 7.99 -5.82
CA PHE A 444 -9.59 9.32 -5.23
C PHE A 444 -8.30 10.05 -5.61
N LEU A 445 -8.23 10.85 -6.68
CA LEU A 445 -7.04 11.66 -6.99
C LEU A 445 -7.33 13.15 -7.17
N LYS A 446 -6.31 13.98 -6.88
CA LYS A 446 -6.34 15.41 -7.19
C LYS A 446 -6.21 15.62 -8.70
N ALA A 447 -6.92 16.61 -9.23
CA ALA A 447 -6.80 16.99 -10.63
C ALA A 447 -5.37 17.41 -10.98
N ILE A 448 -4.90 16.96 -12.16
CA ILE A 448 -3.55 17.23 -12.64
C ILE A 448 -3.44 18.71 -13.01
N ALA A 449 -2.62 19.45 -12.26
CA ALA A 449 -2.35 20.86 -12.53
C ALA A 449 -1.25 21.01 -13.60
N PRO A 450 -1.38 21.97 -14.53
CA PRO A 450 -0.32 22.40 -15.42
C PRO A 450 0.94 22.86 -14.62
N PRO A 451 2.17 22.44 -15.00
CA PRO A 451 3.39 22.72 -14.25
C PRO A 451 3.85 24.19 -14.31
N ASP A 452 3.21 24.99 -15.16
CA ASP A 452 3.46 26.43 -15.35
C ASP A 452 2.67 27.31 -14.37
N ILE A 453 1.72 26.73 -13.62
CA ILE A 453 0.97 27.44 -12.59
C ILE A 453 1.77 27.46 -11.29
N ARG A 454 1.96 28.66 -10.75
CA ARG A 454 2.61 28.85 -9.45
C ARG A 454 1.68 28.37 -8.32
N GLU A 455 2.26 27.89 -7.23
CA GLU A 455 1.50 27.34 -6.08
C GLU A 455 0.53 28.35 -5.45
N ASP A 456 0.81 29.66 -5.53
CA ASP A 456 -0.03 30.73 -5.00
C ASP A 456 -1.34 30.96 -5.77
N VAL A 457 -1.42 30.54 -7.04
CA VAL A 457 -2.62 30.71 -7.91
C VAL A 457 -3.31 29.36 -8.20
N LEU A 458 -2.81 28.29 -7.59
CA LEU A 458 -3.29 26.93 -7.79
C LEU A 458 -4.75 26.72 -7.29
N PRO A 459 -5.20 27.32 -6.17
CA PRO A 459 -6.61 27.25 -5.74
C PRO A 459 -7.56 27.89 -6.75
N ASP A 460 -7.20 29.06 -7.30
CA ASP A 460 -8.02 29.77 -8.28
C ASP A 460 -8.18 28.93 -9.55
N TYR A 461 -7.09 28.33 -10.03
CA TYR A 461 -7.13 27.41 -11.17
C TYR A 461 -8.07 26.22 -10.95
N TYR A 462 -8.07 25.61 -9.77
CA TYR A 462 -8.97 24.48 -9.48
C TYR A 462 -10.43 24.90 -9.36
N SER A 463 -10.71 26.08 -8.83
CA SER A 463 -12.05 26.67 -8.82
C SER A 463 -12.55 26.95 -10.25
N ASP A 464 -11.71 27.56 -11.10
CA ASP A 464 -12.03 27.82 -12.51
C ASP A 464 -12.23 26.53 -13.30
N LEU A 465 -11.37 25.52 -13.06
CA LEU A 465 -11.49 24.19 -13.66
C LEU A 465 -12.79 23.50 -13.23
N PHE A 466 -13.16 23.57 -11.95
CA PHE A 466 -14.43 23.04 -11.46
C PHE A 466 -15.61 23.69 -12.17
N ASN A 467 -15.64 25.02 -12.27
CA ASN A 467 -16.72 25.76 -12.95
C ASN A 467 -16.81 25.39 -14.44
N ALA A 468 -15.66 25.31 -15.13
CA ALA A 468 -15.58 24.91 -16.53
C ALA A 468 -16.07 23.48 -16.76
N LEU A 469 -15.65 22.51 -15.93
CA LEU A 469 -16.11 21.12 -16.00
C LEU A 469 -17.58 21.00 -15.60
N TRP A 470 -18.04 21.76 -14.61
CA TRP A 470 -19.43 21.77 -14.16
C TRP A 470 -20.34 22.19 -15.30
N ASP A 471 -20.03 23.31 -15.97
CA ASP A 471 -20.79 23.79 -17.13
C ASP A 471 -20.71 22.81 -18.31
N ALA A 472 -19.53 22.25 -18.61
CA ALA A 472 -19.33 21.31 -19.72
C ALA A 472 -20.06 19.96 -19.53
N CYS A 473 -20.15 19.46 -18.29
CA CYS A 473 -20.97 18.29 -17.97
C CYS A 473 -22.49 18.60 -17.97
N GLY A 474 -22.88 19.83 -18.28
CA GLY A 474 -24.26 20.26 -18.32
C GLY A 474 -24.98 20.03 -19.65
N THR A 475 -26.28 19.70 -19.59
CA THR A 475 -27.17 19.42 -20.74
C THR A 475 -27.37 20.61 -21.70
N THR A 476 -27.05 21.83 -21.27
CA THR A 476 -27.27 23.07 -22.02
C THR A 476 -26.03 23.57 -22.76
N SER A 477 -24.91 22.86 -22.66
CA SER A 477 -23.63 23.33 -23.16
C SER A 477 -23.29 22.68 -24.51
N ASN A 478 -23.08 23.48 -25.56
CA ASN A 478 -22.60 23.01 -26.87
C ASN A 478 -21.17 22.41 -26.80
N THR A 479 -20.52 22.50 -25.64
CA THR A 479 -19.18 21.99 -25.32
C THR A 479 -19.11 20.46 -25.20
N GLY A 480 -20.22 19.75 -24.95
CA GLY A 480 -20.24 18.28 -24.81
C GLY A 480 -19.97 17.48 -26.09
N ARG A 481 -19.77 18.16 -27.23
CA ARG A 481 -19.39 17.55 -28.52
C ARG A 481 -17.93 17.81 -28.92
N GLU A 482 -17.18 18.56 -28.10
CA GLU A 482 -15.78 18.82 -28.37
C GLU A 482 -14.89 17.64 -27.95
N ILE A 483 -13.81 17.48 -28.72
CA ILE A 483 -12.80 16.46 -28.49
C ILE A 483 -11.50 17.17 -28.09
N PHE A 484 -10.99 16.87 -26.90
CA PHE A 484 -9.78 17.47 -26.36
C PHE A 484 -8.58 16.54 -26.58
N PRO A 485 -7.49 17.02 -27.22
CA PRO A 485 -6.30 16.21 -27.40
C PRO A 485 -5.57 15.99 -26.06
N LEU A 486 -5.21 14.74 -25.77
CA LEU A 486 -4.40 14.37 -24.61
C LEU A 486 -2.92 14.62 -24.87
N LYS A 487 -2.12 14.67 -23.79
CA LYS A 487 -0.66 14.79 -23.88
C LYS A 487 -0.11 13.65 -24.74
N SER A 488 0.73 13.98 -25.74
CA SER A 488 1.28 13.12 -26.82
C SER A 488 0.45 12.98 -28.10
N GLY A 489 -0.77 13.53 -28.17
CA GLY A 489 -1.55 13.67 -29.41
C GLY A 489 -2.10 12.39 -30.05
N LYS A 490 -1.88 11.22 -29.42
CA LYS A 490 -2.43 9.94 -29.89
C LYS A 490 -3.84 9.64 -29.37
N GLY A 491 -4.19 10.22 -28.21
CA GLY A 491 -5.47 10.01 -27.54
C GLY A 491 -6.29 11.29 -27.46
N PHE A 492 -7.59 11.09 -27.31
CA PHE A 492 -8.58 12.17 -27.23
C PHE A 492 -9.55 11.95 -26.06
N ALA A 493 -10.00 13.05 -25.46
CA ALA A 493 -11.04 13.10 -24.43
C ALA A 493 -12.32 13.72 -24.97
N ALA A 494 -13.46 13.10 -24.69
CA ALA A 494 -14.77 13.67 -24.95
C ALA A 494 -15.51 13.74 -23.61
N ILE A 495 -16.15 14.88 -23.34
CA ILE A 495 -16.89 15.10 -22.09
C ILE A 495 -18.35 14.72 -22.35
N HIS A 496 -18.76 13.57 -21.84
CA HIS A 496 -20.16 13.14 -21.86
C HIS A 496 -20.76 13.30 -20.46
N GLY A 497 -21.27 14.50 -20.19
CA GLY A 497 -21.79 14.87 -18.89
C GLY A 497 -23.06 14.12 -18.49
N THR A 498 -23.06 13.57 -17.28
CA THR A 498 -24.22 13.02 -16.58
C THR A 498 -24.44 13.76 -15.28
N ARG A 499 -25.71 13.88 -14.86
CA ARG A 499 -26.13 14.57 -13.65
C ARG A 499 -26.84 13.61 -12.71
N SER A 500 -26.55 13.71 -11.42
CA SER A 500 -27.30 13.05 -10.35
C SER A 500 -27.51 14.02 -9.18
N VAL A 501 -28.50 13.75 -8.33
CA VAL A 501 -28.80 14.56 -7.15
C VAL A 501 -29.12 13.62 -6.00
N LYS A 502 -28.50 13.85 -4.84
CA LYS A 502 -28.73 13.10 -3.62
C LYS A 502 -29.03 14.05 -2.47
N LEU A 503 -30.16 13.84 -1.80
CA LEU A 503 -30.51 14.56 -0.58
C LEU A 503 -30.04 13.76 0.63
N LEU A 504 -29.30 14.41 1.53
CA LEU A 504 -28.78 13.82 2.75
C LEU A 504 -29.35 14.56 3.95
N GLU A 505 -29.99 13.86 4.89
CA GLU A 505 -30.59 14.43 6.10
C GLU A 505 -29.54 14.60 7.22
N ILE A 506 -28.55 15.45 6.97
CA ILE A 506 -27.35 15.56 7.82
C ILE A 506 -27.12 17.03 8.19
N PRO A 507 -26.80 17.33 9.47
CA PRO A 507 -26.49 18.67 9.92
C PRO A 507 -25.10 19.14 9.46
N PRO A 508 -24.85 20.47 9.40
CA PRO A 508 -23.61 21.05 8.87
C PRO A 508 -22.33 20.56 9.55
N TYR A 509 -22.34 20.39 10.88
CA TYR A 509 -21.16 19.95 11.63
C TYR A 509 -20.70 18.54 11.24
N ALA A 510 -21.63 17.61 11.05
CA ALA A 510 -21.33 16.25 10.62
C ALA A 510 -20.79 16.22 9.18
N LEU A 511 -21.37 17.06 8.29
CA LEU A 511 -20.87 17.23 6.93
C LEU A 511 -19.42 17.75 6.91
N ILE A 512 -19.12 18.81 7.67
CA ILE A 512 -17.76 19.40 7.72
C ILE A 512 -16.76 18.36 8.22
N ARG A 513 -17.07 17.65 9.32
CA ARG A 513 -16.18 16.62 9.88
C ARG A 513 -15.87 15.52 8.86
N ALA A 514 -16.89 14.99 8.17
CA ALA A 514 -16.70 13.95 7.16
C ALA A 514 -15.94 14.46 5.94
N THR A 515 -16.22 15.70 5.51
CA THR A 515 -15.52 16.35 4.40
C THR A 515 -14.05 16.55 4.74
N GLU A 516 -13.74 17.03 5.94
CA GLU A 516 -12.37 17.24 6.42
C GLU A 516 -11.57 15.94 6.51
N HIS A 517 -12.21 14.85 6.91
CA HIS A 517 -11.54 13.57 7.09
C HIS A 517 -11.27 12.85 5.76
N TYR A 518 -12.24 12.83 4.84
CA TYR A 518 -12.17 12.00 3.63
C TYR A 518 -12.02 12.79 2.32
N LEU A 519 -12.51 14.02 2.25
CA LEU A 519 -12.60 14.80 1.02
C LEU A 519 -11.75 16.08 1.01
N ALA A 520 -11.12 16.47 2.13
CA ALA A 520 -10.32 17.69 2.25
C ALA A 520 -9.32 17.92 1.09
N PRO A 521 -8.60 16.89 0.59
CA PRO A 521 -7.66 17.09 -0.51
C PRO A 521 -8.31 17.52 -1.84
N PHE A 522 -9.62 17.33 -1.98
CA PHE A 522 -10.38 17.53 -3.23
C PHE A 522 -11.32 18.74 -3.18
N VAL A 523 -11.42 19.44 -2.04
CA VAL A 523 -12.22 20.67 -1.91
C VAL A 523 -11.53 21.80 -2.68
N VAL A 524 -12.29 22.52 -3.51
CA VAL A 524 -11.75 23.59 -4.39
C VAL A 524 -12.30 24.97 -4.09
N SER A 525 -13.55 25.06 -3.64
CA SER A 525 -14.12 26.31 -3.14
C SER A 525 -15.20 26.08 -2.09
N VAL A 526 -15.33 27.04 -1.18
CA VAL A 526 -16.40 27.09 -0.17
C VAL A 526 -17.03 28.48 -0.24
N SER A 527 -18.37 28.52 -0.26
CA SER A 527 -19.15 29.75 -0.30
C SER A 527 -20.14 29.83 0.86
N GLY A 528 -20.53 31.06 1.21
CA GLY A 528 -21.49 31.36 2.27
C GLY A 528 -20.82 31.66 3.61
N ASP A 529 -20.91 32.90 4.07
CA ASP A 529 -20.16 33.44 5.22
C ASP A 529 -20.23 32.54 6.47
N ARG A 530 -21.43 32.04 6.79
CA ARG A 530 -21.65 31.14 7.94
C ARG A 530 -20.93 29.80 7.80
N LEU A 531 -20.89 29.23 6.60
CA LEU A 531 -20.18 27.98 6.35
C LEU A 531 -18.67 28.19 6.34
N ILE A 532 -18.23 29.31 5.76
CA ILE A 532 -16.82 29.71 5.70
C ILE A 532 -16.24 29.82 7.11
N ASP A 533 -16.94 30.50 8.03
CA ASP A 533 -16.50 30.64 9.42
C ASP A 533 -16.36 29.26 10.08
N MET A 534 -17.36 28.38 9.93
CA MET A 534 -17.36 27.04 10.52
C MET A 534 -16.20 26.16 10.01
N VAL A 535 -15.84 26.25 8.73
CA VAL A 535 -14.74 25.47 8.15
C VAL A 535 -13.37 26.07 8.47
N LYS A 536 -13.25 27.41 8.48
CA LYS A 536 -11.99 28.09 8.81
C LYS A 536 -11.55 27.83 10.25
N ASP A 537 -12.48 27.71 11.18
CA ASP A 537 -12.20 27.47 12.61
C ASP A 537 -11.41 26.16 12.86
N ASN A 538 -11.62 25.13 12.03
CA ASN A 538 -10.95 23.83 12.19
C ASN A 538 -9.56 23.77 11.54
N GLY A 539 -9.31 24.58 10.51
CA GLY A 539 -7.99 24.73 9.87
C GLY A 539 -7.44 23.50 9.13
N ILE A 540 -8.26 22.51 8.78
CA ILE A 540 -7.87 21.31 8.02
C ILE A 540 -7.92 21.58 6.51
N ILE A 541 -9.04 22.15 6.02
CA ILE A 541 -9.19 22.55 4.62
C ILE A 541 -8.37 23.82 4.38
N ARG A 542 -7.36 23.71 3.52
CA ARG A 542 -6.40 24.78 3.16
C ARG A 542 -6.25 24.83 1.65
N ASP A 543 -5.80 25.97 1.13
CA ASP A 543 -5.56 26.17 -0.30
C ASP A 543 -6.84 26.07 -1.15
N VAL A 544 -7.91 26.74 -0.69
CA VAL A 544 -9.26 26.73 -1.26
C VAL A 544 -9.74 28.15 -1.50
N VAL A 545 -10.54 28.37 -2.55
CA VAL A 545 -11.15 29.68 -2.83
C VAL A 545 -12.36 29.91 -1.93
N TRP A 546 -12.31 30.98 -1.13
CA TRP A 546 -13.42 31.43 -0.29
C TRP A 546 -14.25 32.44 -1.08
N GLN A 547 -15.49 32.07 -1.42
CA GLN A 547 -16.38 32.94 -2.18
C GLN A 547 -17.42 33.58 -1.24
N ASP A 548 -17.20 34.86 -0.93
CA ASP A 548 -18.16 35.67 -0.17
C ASP A 548 -19.37 36.01 -1.07
N GLU A 549 -20.58 36.04 -0.51
CA GLU A 549 -21.82 36.32 -1.25
C GLU A 549 -21.80 37.70 -1.96
N ALA A 550 -20.91 38.61 -1.55
CA ALA A 550 -20.70 39.92 -2.19
C ALA A 550 -20.12 39.83 -3.62
N SER A 551 -19.56 38.69 -4.02
CA SER A 551 -18.85 38.54 -5.31
C SER A 551 -19.77 38.17 -6.49
N GLY A 552 -21.04 37.82 -6.23
CA GLY A 552 -21.99 37.34 -7.23
C GLY A 552 -22.88 38.42 -7.87
N HIS A 553 -22.78 39.67 -7.44
CA HIS A 553 -23.64 40.77 -7.90
C HIS A 553 -22.86 41.85 -8.64
N LEU A 554 -22.17 41.50 -9.73
CA LEU A 554 -21.60 42.50 -10.65
C LEU A 554 -21.82 42.15 -12.12
N LEU A 555 -23.09 41.97 -12.51
CA LEU A 555 -23.55 42.26 -13.87
C LEU A 555 -25.01 42.75 -13.82
N GLU A 556 -25.23 43.96 -13.28
CA GLU A 556 -26.42 44.75 -13.58
C GLU A 556 -26.10 45.76 -14.68
N ALA A 557 -26.84 45.71 -15.79
CA ALA A 557 -27.38 46.86 -16.52
C ALA A 557 -28.36 46.36 -17.63
N PRO A 558 -29.30 47.17 -18.15
CA PRO A 558 -30.62 47.35 -17.55
C PRO A 558 -31.79 47.13 -18.55
N THR A 559 -33.01 47.17 -17.98
CA THR A 559 -34.31 47.52 -18.60
C THR A 559 -34.97 46.56 -19.61
N SER A 560 -35.99 45.85 -19.09
CA SER A 560 -37.36 45.63 -19.62
C SER A 560 -37.56 45.37 -21.12
N VAL A 561 -38.19 44.23 -21.47
CA VAL A 561 -39.50 44.13 -22.17
C VAL A 561 -40.00 42.66 -22.14
N ALA A 562 -41.24 42.50 -21.65
CA ALA A 562 -42.29 41.48 -21.90
C ALA A 562 -42.03 39.96 -21.77
N GLU A 563 -42.83 39.34 -20.90
CA GLU A 563 -43.30 37.93 -20.86
C GLU A 563 -43.97 37.44 -22.19
N PRO A 564 -44.38 36.14 -22.38
CA PRO A 564 -44.55 35.05 -21.40
C PRO A 564 -44.06 33.62 -21.80
N ASP A 565 -44.24 32.70 -20.83
CA ASP A 565 -44.50 31.25 -20.93
C ASP A 565 -43.39 30.24 -21.30
N SER A 566 -42.79 29.63 -20.27
CA SER A 566 -42.84 28.15 -20.08
C SER A 566 -42.32 27.78 -18.69
N MET A 567 -43.23 27.67 -17.71
CA MET A 567 -42.95 27.24 -16.34
C MET A 567 -43.03 25.70 -16.26
N PRO A 568 -42.03 24.97 -15.74
CA PRO A 568 -42.18 23.55 -15.46
C PRO A 568 -43.01 23.34 -14.18
N LEU A 569 -43.92 22.38 -14.26
CA LEU A 569 -44.95 22.03 -13.27
C LEU A 569 -44.34 21.64 -11.91
N TYR A 570 -44.78 22.32 -10.85
CA TYR A 570 -44.62 21.85 -9.47
C TYR A 570 -45.74 20.86 -9.14
N LEU A 571 -45.39 19.66 -8.68
CA LEU A 571 -46.34 18.71 -8.09
C LEU A 571 -46.74 19.20 -6.69
N THR A 572 -47.91 19.82 -6.59
CA THR A 572 -48.62 20.02 -5.32
C THR A 572 -49.28 18.72 -4.90
N LEU A 573 -48.76 18.09 -3.84
CA LEU A 573 -49.53 17.11 -3.08
C LEU A 573 -50.63 17.87 -2.35
N VAL A 574 -51.87 17.54 -2.69
CA VAL A 574 -53.07 18.05 -2.01
C VAL A 574 -53.22 17.29 -0.71
N GLU A 575 -53.09 17.98 0.42
CA GLU A 575 -53.71 17.56 1.68
C GLU A 575 -54.64 18.66 2.17
N ASN A 576 -55.77 18.19 2.68
CA ASN A 576 -57.02 18.91 2.87
C ASN A 576 -56.93 20.14 3.79
N GLU A 577 -57.80 21.08 3.44
CA GLU A 577 -58.16 22.30 4.15
C GLU A 577 -58.52 22.05 5.61
N GLU A 578 -57.95 22.84 6.53
CA GLU A 578 -58.71 23.74 7.42
C GLU A 578 -57.76 24.54 8.35
N GLU A 579 -58.06 25.84 8.50
CA GLU A 579 -57.56 26.80 9.51
C GLU A 579 -56.24 27.57 9.26
N GLN A 580 -56.42 28.66 8.50
CA GLN A 580 -56.14 30.06 8.90
C GLN A 580 -54.68 30.53 9.13
N GLU A 581 -54.18 31.21 8.10
CA GLU A 581 -53.29 32.39 8.14
C GLU A 581 -52.10 32.39 9.12
N SER A 582 -50.99 31.81 8.67
CA SER A 582 -49.72 32.53 8.70
C SER A 582 -48.89 32.18 7.46
N GLN A 583 -48.54 33.21 6.69
CA GLN A 583 -47.57 33.12 5.61
C GLN A 583 -46.21 32.69 6.18
N LEU A 584 -45.98 31.38 6.29
CA LEU A 584 -44.67 30.82 6.60
C LEU A 584 -43.89 30.68 5.29
N ASN A 585 -43.22 31.77 4.92
CA ASN A 585 -42.03 31.76 4.08
C ASN A 585 -40.95 30.88 4.73
N ILE A 586 -41.05 29.55 4.62
CA ILE A 586 -39.95 28.62 4.91
C ILE A 586 -39.10 28.52 3.65
N GLY A 587 -38.48 29.65 3.26
CA GLY A 587 -37.31 29.59 2.41
C GLY A 587 -36.21 28.94 3.23
N LYS A 588 -35.90 27.66 2.97
CA LYS A 588 -34.72 26.99 3.53
C LYS A 588 -33.50 27.89 3.27
N ARG A 589 -33.00 28.57 4.30
CA ARG A 589 -31.79 29.38 4.20
C ARG A 589 -30.61 28.44 4.05
N SER A 590 -30.11 28.33 2.82
CA SER A 590 -28.80 27.73 2.54
C SER A 590 -27.76 28.42 3.40
N ILE A 591 -26.94 27.65 4.12
CA ILE A 591 -25.82 28.14 4.94
C ILE A 591 -24.61 28.44 4.04
N GLY A 592 -24.48 27.70 2.93
CA GLY A 592 -23.36 27.81 2.01
C GLY A 592 -23.23 26.59 1.10
N CYS A 593 -22.20 26.59 0.26
CA CYS A 593 -21.89 25.46 -0.62
C CYS A 593 -20.42 25.03 -0.50
N ILE A 594 -20.17 23.72 -0.60
CA ILE A 594 -18.83 23.14 -0.75
C ILE A 594 -18.72 22.55 -2.15
N HIS A 595 -17.68 22.93 -2.89
CA HIS A 595 -17.37 22.37 -4.20
C HIS A 595 -16.18 21.41 -4.09
N VAL A 596 -16.34 20.20 -4.62
CA VAL A 596 -15.34 19.12 -4.59
C VAL A 596 -15.04 18.67 -6.01
N LEU A 597 -13.77 18.70 -6.40
CA LEU A 597 -13.24 18.26 -7.69
C LEU A 597 -12.38 17.01 -7.50
N ILE A 598 -12.88 15.89 -8.00
CA ILE A 598 -12.17 14.61 -7.96
C ILE A 598 -11.75 14.23 -9.38
N PHE A 599 -10.48 13.89 -9.55
CA PHE A 599 -9.97 13.25 -10.77
C PHE A 599 -10.07 11.73 -10.63
N LEU A 600 -10.65 11.11 -11.65
CA LEU A 600 -10.85 9.67 -11.77
C LEU A 600 -9.98 9.13 -12.92
N PRO A 601 -8.94 8.32 -12.63
CA PRO A 601 -8.15 7.68 -13.67
C PRO A 601 -8.99 6.91 -14.68
N PRO A 602 -8.64 6.94 -15.98
CA PRO A 602 -7.46 7.57 -16.54
C PRO A 602 -7.59 9.07 -16.87
N MET A 603 -8.79 9.64 -16.92
CA MET A 603 -8.99 10.99 -17.50
C MET A 603 -10.35 11.63 -17.15
N PHE A 604 -11.11 11.00 -16.28
CA PHE A 604 -12.48 11.36 -15.95
C PHE A 604 -12.51 12.22 -14.68
N HIS A 605 -13.67 12.80 -14.40
CA HIS A 605 -13.89 13.73 -13.30
C HIS A 605 -15.21 13.42 -12.60
N LEU A 606 -15.20 13.59 -11.29
CA LEU A 606 -16.38 13.57 -10.44
C LEU A 606 -16.46 14.91 -9.70
N LEU A 607 -17.58 15.60 -9.88
CA LEU A 607 -17.84 16.93 -9.34
C LEU A 607 -18.98 16.83 -8.34
N LEU A 608 -18.76 17.31 -7.13
CA LEU A 608 -19.80 17.40 -6.10
C LEU A 608 -20.00 18.87 -5.73
N GLN A 609 -21.25 19.31 -5.76
CA GLN A 609 -21.71 20.57 -5.17
C GLN A 609 -22.61 20.23 -4.00
N MET A 610 -22.14 20.47 -2.77
CA MET A 610 -22.86 20.17 -1.54
C MET A 610 -23.49 21.47 -1.02
N GLU A 611 -24.80 21.63 -1.22
CA GLU A 611 -25.56 22.76 -0.67
C GLU A 611 -26.00 22.44 0.75
N VAL A 612 -25.47 23.19 1.71
CA VAL A 612 -25.64 22.91 3.13
C VAL A 612 -26.80 23.73 3.68
N SER A 613 -27.78 23.09 4.31
CA SER A 613 -28.84 23.76 5.08
C SER A 613 -28.77 23.35 6.55
N ASP A 614 -29.54 24.01 7.43
CA ASP A 614 -29.50 23.74 8.88
C ASP A 614 -29.82 22.27 9.25
N ALA A 615 -30.64 21.58 8.45
CA ALA A 615 -31.10 20.20 8.73
C ALA A 615 -30.78 19.17 7.63
N SER A 616 -30.37 19.60 6.45
CA SER A 616 -30.16 18.70 5.30
C SER A 616 -29.12 19.27 4.34
N THR A 617 -28.39 18.40 3.66
CA THR A 617 -27.44 18.77 2.61
C THR A 617 -27.89 18.19 1.27
N LEU A 618 -28.00 19.03 0.24
CA LEU A 618 -28.31 18.60 -1.12
C LEU A 618 -27.01 18.47 -1.91
N VAL A 619 -26.66 17.26 -2.31
CA VAL A 619 -25.46 16.97 -3.11
C VAL A 619 -25.86 16.86 -4.58
N ARG A 620 -25.43 17.83 -5.39
CA ARG A 620 -25.53 17.74 -6.85
C ARG A 620 -24.23 17.14 -7.40
N ILE A 621 -24.36 16.13 -8.22
CA ILE A 621 -23.26 15.35 -8.76
C ILE A 621 -23.22 15.55 -10.28
N ARG A 622 -22.04 15.86 -10.81
CA ARG A 622 -21.77 15.83 -12.25
C ARG A 622 -20.53 15.01 -12.55
N THR A 623 -20.56 14.24 -13.61
CA THR A 623 -19.41 13.44 -14.06
C THR A 623 -19.41 13.29 -15.57
N ASP A 624 -18.23 13.11 -16.14
CA ASP A 624 -18.01 12.72 -17.54
C ASP A 624 -17.93 11.18 -17.72
N HIS A 625 -18.12 10.42 -16.63
CA HIS A 625 -18.14 8.96 -16.62
C HIS A 625 -19.32 8.41 -15.83
N TRP A 626 -20.49 8.29 -16.47
CA TRP A 626 -21.72 7.85 -15.82
C TRP A 626 -21.65 6.52 -15.03
N PRO A 627 -20.85 5.48 -15.41
CA PRO A 627 -20.81 4.23 -14.66
C PRO A 627 -20.32 4.40 -13.22
N CYS A 628 -19.55 5.44 -12.91
CA CYS A 628 -19.07 5.65 -11.53
C CYS A 628 -20.21 5.96 -10.56
N LEU A 629 -21.33 6.53 -11.04
CA LEU A 629 -22.46 6.93 -10.20
C LEU A 629 -23.05 5.76 -9.41
N ALA A 630 -22.98 4.54 -9.94
CA ALA A 630 -23.43 3.33 -9.26
C ALA A 630 -22.70 3.05 -7.94
N TYR A 631 -21.50 3.60 -7.77
CA TYR A 631 -20.68 3.42 -6.56
C TYR A 631 -20.68 4.66 -5.65
N ILE A 632 -21.01 5.83 -6.19
CA ILE A 632 -21.00 7.10 -5.45
C ILE A 632 -22.17 7.19 -4.47
N ASP A 633 -23.31 6.60 -4.79
CA ASP A 633 -24.46 6.62 -3.87
C ASP A 633 -24.12 5.93 -2.54
N ASP A 634 -23.61 4.69 -2.57
CA ASP A 634 -23.21 3.96 -1.36
C ASP A 634 -22.07 4.67 -0.62
N TYR A 635 -21.11 5.24 -1.36
CA TYR A 635 -20.01 6.02 -0.79
C TYR A 635 -20.52 7.24 -0.02
N LEU A 636 -21.44 8.02 -0.61
CA LEU A 636 -21.99 9.20 0.04
C LEU A 636 -22.84 8.85 1.27
N GLU A 637 -23.50 7.69 1.30
CA GLU A 637 -24.20 7.22 2.51
C GLU A 637 -23.21 6.80 3.61
N ALA A 638 -22.20 6.01 3.24
CA ALA A 638 -21.19 5.53 4.18
C ALA A 638 -20.34 6.66 4.78
N LEU A 639 -20.06 7.71 4.00
CA LEU A 639 -19.28 8.88 4.38
C LEU A 639 -19.80 9.57 5.65
N PHE A 640 -21.09 9.44 5.95
CA PHE A 640 -21.72 10.12 7.08
C PHE A 640 -22.33 9.20 8.13
N LEU A 641 -22.30 7.88 7.89
CA LEU A 641 -22.66 6.84 8.87
C LEU A 641 -21.43 6.30 9.62
N SER A 642 -20.22 6.63 9.15
CA SER A 642 -18.93 6.19 9.70
C SER A 642 -18.53 6.90 10.98
#